data_AF-A0A2N2PW94-F1
#
_entry.id   AF-A0A2N2PW94-F1
#
_cell.length_a   1.000
_cell.length_b   1.000
_cell.length_c   1.000
_cell.angle_alpha   90.00
_cell.angle_beta   90.00
_cell.angle_gamma   90.00
#
_symmetry.space_group_name_H-M   'P 1'
#
loop_
_entity.id
_entity.type
_entity.pdbx_description
1 polymer ?
#
loop_
_entity_poly.entity_id
_entity_poly.type
_entity_poly.pdbx_seq_one_letter_code
_entity_poly.pdbx_strand_id
1 'polypeptide(L)'
;MSRYIATRAIRGANLITQEAEALLNKALKEKGPETPVAFPNTAYYLPTIFGMTGREITKLGELPPVLEHAKDLLHPIPSAQCWTPYLGETLDSGMATLLSAEIIEAVRFIYGEEPGSIAGFHGGGGSFTSPDMAEGGDGAGRLNGPIDDIQLRAWGIQLVDGRMPGFAAIVGAAKSNEVAVKLVRELQKRNILIFLSGNVNGRSVIHQLMEEGVEMGYDTYIVPFGLDTLSAIYALGFATRSALTFGGLKGGQAKDILLYNRQRVFAFVLALGEVDDLKYAAAAGAINYGFPVIADTRIPQILPTGVTQYEHVISMPFNEIEGKDDLERAERLVQQCIETRGVKVKITEVPIPVPYGSAFEGEVVRKGDMRVEFGGKYSRAFEYLRMVDMDQVEDGKIEVIGPGFDELPEGKAMDMGILVEVAGRKMQSDFEPVLERQIHYFCNGASGIQHIGQRDITWIRISKAAAEKGFNLRHFGDIMHARFHADFGAIVDKVQVKIITDPALHAEWLAKARAAYDFRNRRLADMTDEAVEDFFTCTLCQSFAPTHLCLVSPQRLGLCGAYNYLDCAASYSINPTGPNQPVRKGRMIDQVKGIYTGLNEITVQKSQGSVQEVAMYSIMTSPMTACLTADAEVLVDGRLRRIGDFVDEWQEKRNGEQLSTLSEAGQLAPSKLLGVHKNPAPERLVRIRTKSGLELTLTPNHEVAVDRWERNGHGPWARADEIREGDYVYALKHWAGRSFDITQAEVLPFAAGKALAGLPESETVLSPSTLFYYKTGRSRPVADNVRQVVAEAPETAAVLTPFLDNDYFLDTVTQVETVENAGQYTHVYNLSLRDINSYLANGVHVKNCGCFECIVMLIPEANGVMVVSREDTSMTPAGMTFSTLAGMAGGGLQTPGVMGIGKYYLTSPKFISADGGFKRVVWMSSILKQTMAAELAEVAAHEGDPDLISKIADETICTDVDGLLAHLEGTGHPALMMEPMF
;
A
#
# COMPACT_ATOMS: atom_id res chain seq x y z
N MET A 1 -4.61 22.66 -42.35
CA MET A 1 -4.98 23.11 -41.00
C MET A 1 -6.44 23.52 -40.97
N SER A 2 -7.18 23.21 -39.89
CA SER A 2 -8.45 23.89 -39.63
C SER A 2 -8.20 25.30 -39.10
N ARG A 3 -8.56 26.33 -39.88
CA ARG A 3 -8.48 27.73 -39.41
C ARG A 3 -9.32 27.94 -38.15
N TYR A 4 -10.47 27.30 -38.06
CA TYR A 4 -11.38 27.42 -36.92
C TYR A 4 -10.71 26.97 -35.62
N ILE A 5 -10.01 25.82 -35.61
CA ILE A 5 -9.31 25.33 -34.42
C ILE A 5 -8.20 26.28 -34.03
N ALA A 6 -7.34 26.68 -34.99
CA ALA A 6 -6.25 27.63 -34.73
C ALA A 6 -6.77 28.96 -34.16
N THR A 7 -7.84 29.52 -34.75
CA THR A 7 -8.49 30.74 -34.24
C THR A 7 -9.06 30.57 -32.83
N ARG A 8 -9.74 29.46 -32.51
CA ARG A 8 -10.31 29.22 -31.16
C ARG A 8 -9.20 29.02 -30.12
N ALA A 9 -8.22 28.18 -30.42
CA ALA A 9 -7.10 27.87 -29.54
C ALA A 9 -6.20 29.09 -29.26
N ILE A 10 -5.80 29.83 -30.31
CA ILE A 10 -4.96 31.04 -30.16
C ILE A 10 -5.72 32.13 -29.39
N ARG A 11 -7.04 32.28 -29.60
CA ARG A 11 -7.87 33.22 -28.82
C ARG A 11 -7.99 32.80 -27.36
N GLY A 12 -8.22 31.51 -27.08
CA GLY A 12 -8.23 30.96 -25.72
C GLY A 12 -6.91 31.17 -25.00
N ALA A 13 -5.78 30.89 -25.66
CA ALA A 13 -4.43 31.14 -25.14
C ALA A 13 -4.20 32.62 -24.77
N ASN A 14 -4.58 33.54 -25.65
CA ASN A 14 -4.47 34.97 -25.37
C ASN A 14 -5.32 35.40 -24.16
N LEU A 15 -6.55 34.88 -24.03
CA LEU A 15 -7.44 35.17 -22.90
C LEU A 15 -6.89 34.63 -21.58
N ILE A 16 -6.48 33.36 -21.54
CA ILE A 16 -6.02 32.72 -20.29
C ILE A 16 -4.66 33.24 -19.83
N THR A 17 -3.77 33.68 -20.74
CA THR A 17 -2.53 34.35 -20.36
C THR A 17 -2.78 35.75 -19.78
N GLN A 18 -3.80 36.48 -20.27
CA GLN A 18 -4.23 37.75 -19.67
C GLN A 18 -4.89 37.56 -18.30
N GLU A 19 -5.65 36.47 -18.11
CA GLU A 19 -6.22 36.09 -16.82
C GLU A 19 -5.14 35.68 -15.81
N ALA A 20 -4.16 34.88 -16.23
CA ALA A 20 -2.99 34.53 -15.44
C ALA A 20 -2.18 35.78 -15.05
N GLU A 21 -2.00 36.73 -15.97
CA GLU A 21 -1.36 38.01 -15.68
C GLU A 21 -2.13 38.84 -14.65
N ALA A 22 -3.46 38.96 -14.78
CA ALA A 22 -4.29 39.69 -13.84
C ALA A 22 -4.27 39.06 -12.44
N LEU A 23 -4.38 37.72 -12.37
CA LEU A 23 -4.41 36.96 -11.12
C LEU A 23 -3.05 36.95 -10.42
N LEU A 24 -1.95 36.78 -11.16
CA LEU A 24 -0.59 36.85 -10.63
C LEU A 24 -0.25 38.26 -10.10
N ASN A 25 -0.59 39.32 -10.84
CA ASN A 25 -0.38 40.70 -10.38
C ASN A 25 -1.22 41.04 -9.15
N LYS A 26 -2.47 40.52 -9.07
CA LYS A 26 -3.30 40.61 -7.84
C LYS A 26 -2.60 39.92 -6.67
N ALA A 27 -2.20 38.66 -6.83
CA ALA A 27 -1.56 37.89 -5.77
C ALA A 27 -0.22 38.50 -5.30
N LEU A 28 0.64 38.96 -6.21
CA LEU A 28 1.89 39.66 -5.88
C LEU A 28 1.66 40.92 -5.03
N LYS A 29 0.53 41.61 -5.24
CA LYS A 29 0.14 42.81 -4.50
C LYS A 29 -0.52 42.49 -3.14
N GLU A 30 -1.33 41.43 -3.07
CA GLU A 30 -2.11 41.07 -1.87
C GLU A 30 -1.35 40.16 -0.88
N LYS A 31 -0.50 39.27 -1.40
CA LYS A 31 0.23 38.25 -0.61
C LYS A 31 1.73 38.57 -0.50
N GLY A 32 2.30 39.19 -1.55
CA GLY A 32 3.72 39.57 -1.62
C GLY A 32 4.60 38.52 -2.33
N PRO A 33 5.75 38.93 -2.90
CA PRO A 33 6.58 38.05 -3.75
C PRO A 33 7.22 36.88 -2.99
N GLU A 34 7.45 37.01 -1.68
CA GLU A 34 8.02 35.94 -0.84
C GLU A 34 7.02 34.84 -0.46
N THR A 35 5.76 34.95 -0.89
CA THR A 35 4.72 33.93 -0.62
C THR A 35 5.15 32.57 -1.19
N PRO A 36 5.21 31.49 -0.39
CA PRO A 36 5.55 30.16 -0.88
C PRO A 36 4.58 29.65 -1.95
N VAL A 37 5.11 28.89 -2.90
CA VAL A 37 4.37 28.25 -3.99
C VAL A 37 4.80 26.78 -4.05
N ALA A 38 3.84 25.88 -3.86
CA ALA A 38 4.03 24.44 -3.99
C ALA A 38 2.69 23.77 -4.29
N PHE A 39 2.71 22.67 -5.05
CA PHE A 39 1.62 21.69 -5.04
C PHE A 39 1.89 20.64 -3.94
N PRO A 40 0.85 19.97 -3.41
CA PRO A 40 1.02 18.90 -2.43
C PRO A 40 1.99 17.80 -2.87
N ASN A 41 2.87 17.37 -1.97
CA ASN A 41 3.64 16.11 -2.03
C ASN A 41 4.39 15.84 -3.36
N THR A 42 4.93 16.87 -4.01
CA THR A 42 5.76 16.76 -5.22
C THR A 42 7.18 17.27 -5.00
N ALA A 43 8.17 16.52 -5.47
CA ALA A 43 9.58 16.93 -5.51
C ALA A 43 9.94 17.71 -6.79
N TYR A 44 8.96 17.94 -7.68
CA TYR A 44 9.14 18.54 -9.00
C TYR A 44 8.53 19.95 -9.12
N TYR A 45 8.38 20.66 -7.99
CA TYR A 45 7.85 22.03 -7.93
C TYR A 45 6.47 22.13 -8.62
N LEU A 46 6.26 23.18 -9.44
CA LEU A 46 5.20 23.22 -10.44
C LEU A 46 5.64 22.39 -11.66
N PRO A 47 5.11 21.17 -11.89
CA PRO A 47 5.84 20.19 -12.67
C PRO A 47 5.88 20.45 -14.18
N THR A 48 4.85 21.07 -14.75
CA THR A 48 4.83 21.41 -16.18
C THR A 48 5.83 22.54 -16.46
N ILE A 49 5.85 23.57 -15.62
CA ILE A 49 6.80 24.69 -15.67
C ILE A 49 8.23 24.18 -15.46
N PHE A 50 8.48 23.33 -14.46
CA PHE A 50 9.80 22.75 -14.21
C PHE A 50 10.26 21.87 -15.38
N GLY A 51 9.39 20.98 -15.89
CA GLY A 51 9.69 20.14 -17.04
C GLY A 51 10.01 20.94 -18.31
N MET A 52 9.18 21.92 -18.66
CA MET A 52 9.33 22.69 -19.90
C MET A 52 10.41 23.78 -19.84
N THR A 53 10.64 24.41 -18.67
CA THR A 53 11.52 25.58 -18.55
C THR A 53 12.76 25.37 -17.68
N GLY A 54 12.80 24.32 -16.85
CA GLY A 54 13.87 24.07 -15.88
C GLY A 54 13.85 25.02 -14.67
N ARG A 55 12.79 25.83 -14.51
CA ARG A 55 12.64 26.77 -13.39
C ARG A 55 12.07 26.05 -12.17
N GLU A 56 12.83 26.04 -11.10
CA GLU A 56 12.42 25.57 -9.78
C GLU A 56 11.61 26.68 -9.09
N ILE A 57 10.28 26.61 -9.18
CA ILE A 57 9.38 27.61 -8.58
C ILE A 57 9.08 27.23 -7.14
N THR A 58 9.49 28.08 -6.21
CA THR A 58 9.24 27.97 -4.76
C THR A 58 8.48 29.16 -4.19
N LYS A 59 8.42 30.29 -4.91
CA LYS A 59 7.82 31.55 -4.46
C LYS A 59 7.03 32.25 -5.56
N LEU A 60 6.05 33.06 -5.15
CA LEU A 60 5.17 33.83 -6.02
C LEU A 60 5.94 34.85 -6.89
N GLY A 61 7.02 35.42 -6.38
CA GLY A 61 7.93 36.32 -7.09
C GLY A 61 8.73 35.66 -8.23
N GLU A 62 8.73 34.34 -8.35
CA GLU A 62 9.48 33.58 -9.36
C GLU A 62 8.64 33.25 -10.60
N LEU A 63 7.32 33.48 -10.53
CA LEU A 63 6.37 33.25 -11.63
C LEU A 63 6.34 34.29 -12.76
N PRO A 64 6.62 35.61 -12.57
CA PRO A 64 6.60 36.57 -13.68
C PRO A 64 7.55 36.22 -14.85
N PRO A 65 8.79 35.71 -14.63
CA PRO A 65 9.63 35.19 -15.71
C PRO A 65 9.07 33.95 -16.46
N VAL A 66 8.07 33.26 -15.90
CA VAL A 66 7.33 32.18 -16.57
C VAL A 66 6.18 32.77 -17.40
N LEU A 67 5.48 33.76 -16.85
CA LEU A 67 4.41 34.49 -17.55
C LEU A 67 4.92 35.21 -18.81
N GLU A 68 6.07 35.89 -18.74
CA GLU A 68 6.66 36.52 -19.94
C GLU A 68 7.04 35.46 -20.98
N HIS A 69 7.53 34.30 -20.57
CA HIS A 69 7.81 33.20 -21.50
C HIS A 69 6.54 32.60 -22.12
N ALA A 70 5.41 32.60 -21.39
CA ALA A 70 4.11 32.26 -21.96
C ALA A 70 3.64 33.31 -22.99
N LYS A 71 3.87 34.61 -22.75
CA LYS A 71 3.59 35.69 -23.71
C LYS A 71 4.45 35.58 -24.98
N ASP A 72 5.74 35.24 -24.86
CA ASP A 72 6.64 35.01 -26.01
C ASP A 72 6.15 33.89 -26.96
N LEU A 73 5.32 32.96 -26.46
CA LEU A 73 4.74 31.84 -27.20
C LEU A 73 3.34 32.15 -27.79
N LEU A 74 2.78 33.35 -27.56
CA LEU A 74 1.48 33.76 -28.12
C LEU A 74 1.63 34.27 -29.55
N HIS A 75 0.83 33.71 -30.45
CA HIS A 75 0.77 34.11 -31.86
C HIS A 75 -0.48 34.93 -32.19
N PRO A 76 -0.48 35.72 -33.29
CA PRO A 76 -1.67 36.43 -33.75
C PRO A 76 -2.74 35.48 -34.28
N ILE A 77 -4.01 35.84 -34.13
CA ILE A 77 -5.14 35.05 -34.66
C ILE A 77 -5.05 34.99 -36.21
N PRO A 78 -5.16 33.80 -36.83
CA PRO A 78 -5.08 33.63 -38.29
C PRO A 78 -6.06 34.51 -39.07
N SER A 79 -5.58 35.11 -40.15
CA SER A 79 -6.32 36.08 -40.96
C SER A 79 -7.59 35.50 -41.61
N ALA A 80 -8.60 36.35 -41.77
CA ALA A 80 -9.84 35.98 -42.46
C ALA A 80 -9.64 35.68 -43.96
N GLN A 81 -8.56 36.19 -44.56
CA GLN A 81 -8.15 36.02 -45.96
C GLN A 81 -6.64 35.72 -46.00
N CYS A 82 -6.23 34.76 -46.83
CA CYS A 82 -4.83 34.38 -47.07
C CYS A 82 -4.01 34.09 -45.79
N TRP A 83 -4.40 33.06 -45.03
CA TRP A 83 -3.65 32.61 -43.84
C TRP A 83 -2.71 31.42 -44.16
N THR A 84 -1.60 31.31 -43.44
CA THR A 84 -0.69 30.16 -43.47
C THR A 84 -1.24 29.02 -42.61
N PRO A 85 -1.29 27.76 -43.10
CA PRO A 85 -1.81 26.62 -42.34
C PRO A 85 -0.72 25.94 -41.49
N TYR A 86 -0.13 26.66 -40.53
CA TYR A 86 1.02 26.18 -39.74
C TYR A 86 0.63 25.69 -38.33
N LEU A 87 1.08 24.48 -37.96
CA LEU A 87 0.71 23.86 -36.68
C LEU A 87 1.44 24.48 -35.49
N GLY A 88 2.70 24.92 -35.67
CA GLY A 88 3.54 25.46 -34.60
C GLY A 88 2.89 26.64 -33.88
N GLU A 89 2.41 27.65 -34.61
CA GLU A 89 1.70 28.82 -34.03
C GLU A 89 0.56 28.44 -33.07
N THR A 90 -0.17 27.36 -33.39
CA THR A 90 -1.27 26.84 -32.56
C THR A 90 -0.75 26.05 -31.36
N LEU A 91 0.34 25.30 -31.54
CA LEU A 91 0.97 24.49 -30.49
C LEU A 91 1.79 25.31 -29.48
N ASP A 92 2.47 26.36 -29.93
CA ASP A 92 3.17 27.33 -29.09
C ASP A 92 2.15 28.04 -28.18
N SER A 93 1.05 28.52 -28.77
CA SER A 93 -0.08 29.09 -28.03
C SER A 93 -0.74 28.06 -27.09
N GLY A 94 -0.73 26.78 -27.48
CA GLY A 94 -1.10 25.66 -26.60
C GLY A 94 -0.15 25.49 -25.42
N MET A 95 1.16 25.67 -25.60
CA MET A 95 2.15 25.63 -24.51
C MET A 95 2.03 26.86 -23.60
N ALA A 96 1.81 28.05 -24.16
CA ALA A 96 1.48 29.26 -23.40
C ALA A 96 0.26 29.05 -22.48
N THR A 97 -0.76 28.34 -22.99
CA THR A 97 -1.95 27.94 -22.23
C THR A 97 -1.60 27.04 -21.06
N LEU A 98 -0.71 26.06 -21.22
CA LEU A 98 -0.30 25.16 -20.14
C LEU A 98 0.47 25.90 -19.03
N LEU A 99 1.42 26.76 -19.42
CA LEU A 99 2.17 27.58 -18.47
C LEU A 99 1.24 28.54 -17.71
N SER A 100 0.30 29.17 -18.41
CA SER A 100 -0.71 30.07 -17.81
C SER A 100 -1.68 29.33 -16.89
N ALA A 101 -2.09 28.11 -17.25
CA ALA A 101 -2.94 27.27 -16.40
C ALA A 101 -2.21 26.85 -15.11
N GLU A 102 -0.95 26.41 -15.18
CA GLU A 102 -0.20 26.03 -13.98
C GLU A 102 0.13 27.25 -13.09
N ILE A 103 0.32 28.44 -13.66
CA ILE A 103 0.36 29.72 -12.93
C ILE A 103 -0.96 29.98 -12.18
N ILE A 104 -2.11 29.80 -12.85
CA ILE A 104 -3.43 30.06 -12.26
C ILE A 104 -3.71 29.08 -11.12
N GLU A 105 -3.53 27.77 -11.33
CA GLU A 105 -3.74 26.77 -10.27
C GLU A 105 -2.77 27.00 -9.10
N ALA A 106 -1.50 27.30 -9.35
CA ALA A 106 -0.54 27.66 -8.30
C ALA A 106 -0.98 28.87 -7.47
N VAL A 107 -1.59 29.88 -8.09
CA VAL A 107 -2.13 31.05 -7.37
C VAL A 107 -3.45 30.72 -6.66
N ARG A 108 -4.32 29.87 -7.22
CA ARG A 108 -5.53 29.36 -6.54
C ARG A 108 -5.21 28.60 -5.27
N PHE A 109 -4.14 27.80 -5.26
CA PHE A 109 -3.60 27.18 -4.03
C PHE A 109 -3.22 28.22 -2.97
N ILE A 110 -2.63 29.37 -3.34
CA ILE A 110 -2.30 30.48 -2.40
C ILE A 110 -3.57 31.14 -1.81
N TYR A 111 -4.69 31.11 -2.53
CA TYR A 111 -5.99 31.57 -2.02
C TYR A 111 -6.81 30.46 -1.32
N GLY A 112 -6.35 29.20 -1.35
CA GLY A 112 -7.05 28.04 -0.78
C GLY A 112 -8.22 27.53 -1.64
N GLU A 113 -8.37 28.08 -2.85
CA GLU A 113 -9.43 27.76 -3.82
C GLU A 113 -9.26 26.35 -4.40
N GLU A 114 -8.02 25.87 -4.50
CA GLU A 114 -7.67 24.52 -4.96
C GLU A 114 -7.16 23.61 -3.82
N PRO A 115 -7.35 22.28 -3.90
CA PRO A 115 -8.21 21.58 -4.85
C PRO A 115 -9.69 21.93 -4.67
N GLY A 116 -10.39 22.19 -5.76
CA GLY A 116 -11.77 22.70 -5.76
C GLY A 116 -12.77 21.80 -5.01
N SER A 117 -13.83 22.40 -4.48
CA SER A 117 -14.84 21.72 -3.67
C SER A 117 -16.17 21.50 -4.39
N ILE A 118 -16.91 20.47 -3.96
CA ILE A 118 -18.21 20.05 -4.48
C ILE A 118 -19.05 19.42 -3.36
N ALA A 119 -20.31 19.82 -3.26
CA ALA A 119 -21.24 19.36 -2.23
C ALA A 119 -21.51 17.85 -2.37
N GLY A 120 -21.41 17.10 -1.26
CA GLY A 120 -21.70 15.67 -1.23
C GLY A 120 -20.67 14.76 -1.93
N PHE A 121 -19.54 15.27 -2.41
CA PHE A 121 -18.46 14.43 -2.92
C PHE A 121 -17.69 13.76 -1.79
N HIS A 122 -17.43 12.46 -1.93
CA HIS A 122 -16.60 11.68 -1.03
C HIS A 122 -15.57 10.91 -1.89
N GLY A 123 -14.28 11.13 -1.62
CA GLY A 123 -13.20 10.41 -2.30
C GLY A 123 -13.19 8.94 -1.89
N GLY A 124 -13.01 8.06 -2.87
CA GLY A 124 -12.95 6.61 -2.69
C GLY A 124 -11.55 6.09 -2.40
N GLY A 125 -11.48 4.95 -1.72
CA GLY A 125 -10.21 4.33 -1.33
C GLY A 125 -9.47 5.01 -0.16
N GLY A 126 -8.52 4.28 0.44
CA GLY A 126 -7.71 4.76 1.57
C GLY A 126 -6.56 5.69 1.16
N SER A 127 -6.29 5.78 -0.14
CA SER A 127 -5.15 6.46 -0.75
C SER A 127 -5.48 7.86 -1.31
N PHE A 128 -6.72 8.35 -1.22
CA PHE A 128 -7.16 9.60 -1.85
C PHE A 128 -6.52 10.88 -1.26
N THR A 129 -5.53 11.47 -1.94
CA THR A 129 -4.74 12.61 -1.40
C THR A 129 -5.25 14.01 -1.77
N SER A 130 -6.56 14.27 -1.72
CA SER A 130 -6.97 15.65 -1.45
C SER A 130 -6.37 16.05 -0.09
N PRO A 131 -5.64 17.17 0.03
CA PRO A 131 -4.92 17.53 1.25
C PRO A 131 -5.88 17.76 2.44
N ASP A 132 -5.32 17.75 3.65
CA ASP A 132 -5.99 17.65 4.98
C ASP A 132 -7.01 18.74 5.37
N MET A 133 -7.52 19.50 4.40
CA MET A 133 -8.77 20.25 4.48
C MET A 133 -9.96 19.28 4.62
N ALA A 134 -10.20 18.80 5.83
CA ALA A 134 -11.47 18.19 6.22
C ALA A 134 -12.64 19.14 5.88
N GLU A 135 -13.82 18.56 5.58
CA GLU A 135 -15.06 19.20 5.14
C GLU A 135 -14.99 20.73 4.98
N GLY A 136 -14.93 21.22 3.73
CA GLY A 136 -15.07 22.66 3.47
C GLY A 136 -16.37 23.12 4.12
N GLY A 137 -16.28 24.12 5.00
CA GLY A 137 -17.14 24.28 6.20
C GLY A 137 -18.66 24.39 6.01
N ASP A 138 -19.11 24.43 4.77
CA ASP A 138 -20.51 24.37 4.32
C ASP A 138 -21.00 22.92 4.07
N GLY A 139 -20.15 21.91 4.28
CA GLY A 139 -20.43 20.48 4.03
C GLY A 139 -19.99 19.97 2.65
N ALA A 140 -18.99 20.61 2.03
CA ALA A 140 -18.48 20.23 0.71
C ALA A 140 -17.19 19.39 0.81
N GLY A 141 -17.12 18.32 0.01
CA GLY A 141 -15.90 17.53 -0.17
C GLY A 141 -14.98 18.19 -1.20
N ARG A 142 -13.66 17.99 -1.07
CA ARG A 142 -12.67 18.45 -2.04
C ARG A 142 -12.36 17.38 -3.08
N LEU A 143 -12.14 17.84 -4.31
CA LEU A 143 -11.60 17.06 -5.42
C LEU A 143 -10.10 16.79 -5.19
N ASN A 144 -9.52 15.92 -6.00
CA ASN A 144 -8.15 15.44 -5.77
C ASN A 144 -7.09 16.53 -6.01
N GLY A 145 -7.28 17.37 -7.02
CA GLY A 145 -6.22 18.24 -7.53
C GLY A 145 -5.00 17.43 -8.05
N PRO A 146 -3.77 17.97 -7.97
CA PRO A 146 -2.57 17.33 -8.51
C PRO A 146 -2.22 16.05 -7.73
N ILE A 147 -1.97 14.97 -8.48
CA ILE A 147 -1.51 13.68 -7.93
C ILE A 147 -0.14 13.88 -7.26
N ASP A 148 0.10 13.26 -6.12
CA ASP A 148 1.38 13.30 -5.41
C ASP A 148 2.46 12.39 -6.05
N ASP A 149 3.70 12.55 -5.62
CA ASP A 149 4.82 11.76 -6.13
C ASP A 149 4.91 10.32 -5.57
N ILE A 150 4.21 10.00 -4.48
CA ILE A 150 4.19 8.63 -3.92
C ILE A 150 3.26 7.77 -4.77
N GLN A 151 2.04 8.24 -5.03
CA GLN A 151 1.10 7.57 -5.92
C GLN A 151 1.63 7.47 -7.35
N LEU A 152 2.28 8.52 -7.86
CA LEU A 152 2.98 8.47 -9.14
C LEU A 152 4.00 7.32 -9.20
N ARG A 153 4.77 7.07 -8.14
CA ARG A 153 5.75 5.97 -8.08
C ARG A 153 5.08 4.60 -7.96
N ALA A 154 4.01 4.48 -7.17
CA ALA A 154 3.23 3.25 -7.03
C ALA A 154 2.61 2.81 -8.38
N TRP A 155 2.01 3.74 -9.11
CA TRP A 155 1.49 3.51 -10.47
C TRP A 155 2.58 3.40 -11.55
N GLY A 156 3.72 4.06 -11.35
CA GLY A 156 4.82 4.12 -12.32
C GLY A 156 5.35 2.75 -12.75
N ILE A 157 5.39 1.78 -11.83
CA ILE A 157 5.76 0.39 -12.14
C ILE A 157 4.79 -0.20 -13.18
N GLN A 158 3.48 0.03 -13.00
CA GLN A 158 2.44 -0.50 -13.90
C GLN A 158 2.41 0.19 -15.27
N LEU A 159 2.80 1.48 -15.33
CA LEU A 159 3.03 2.20 -16.60
C LEU A 159 4.24 1.63 -17.38
N VAL A 160 5.27 1.20 -16.67
CA VAL A 160 6.53 0.70 -17.27
C VAL A 160 6.44 -0.77 -17.68
N ASP A 161 5.79 -1.62 -16.87
CA ASP A 161 5.56 -3.04 -17.20
C ASP A 161 4.34 -3.28 -18.13
N GLY A 162 3.47 -2.28 -18.28
CA GLY A 162 2.33 -2.29 -19.19
C GLY A 162 1.04 -2.89 -18.61
N ARG A 163 0.99 -3.25 -17.33
CA ARG A 163 -0.26 -3.64 -16.65
C ARG A 163 -1.30 -2.51 -16.61
N MET A 164 -0.83 -1.27 -16.54
CA MET A 164 -1.63 -0.05 -16.69
C MET A 164 -1.16 0.67 -17.96
N PRO A 165 -1.81 0.47 -19.12
CA PRO A 165 -1.23 0.88 -20.41
C PRO A 165 -1.11 2.40 -20.62
N GLY A 166 -1.89 3.22 -19.91
CA GLY A 166 -1.89 4.68 -20.06
C GLY A 166 -3.05 5.34 -19.29
N PHE A 167 -3.38 6.59 -19.64
CA PHE A 167 -4.49 7.33 -19.02
C PHE A 167 -5.43 8.02 -20.01
N ALA A 168 -6.70 8.16 -19.64
CA ALA A 168 -7.72 8.90 -20.38
C ALA A 168 -8.07 10.20 -19.62
N ALA A 169 -7.81 11.36 -20.22
CA ALA A 169 -8.23 12.65 -19.68
C ALA A 169 -9.62 13.02 -20.22
N ILE A 170 -10.66 12.83 -19.42
CA ILE A 170 -12.05 13.14 -19.76
C ILE A 170 -12.36 14.57 -19.32
N VAL A 171 -12.73 15.44 -20.26
CA VAL A 171 -12.91 16.88 -20.02
C VAL A 171 -14.33 17.33 -20.42
N GLY A 172 -15.17 17.68 -19.44
CA GLY A 172 -16.53 18.16 -19.67
C GLY A 172 -17.62 17.27 -19.04
N ALA A 173 -18.70 17.01 -19.77
CA ALA A 173 -19.81 16.16 -19.31
C ALA A 173 -20.42 15.35 -20.47
N ALA A 174 -20.73 14.08 -20.20
CA ALA A 174 -21.34 13.14 -21.13
C ALA A 174 -22.83 13.44 -21.35
N LYS A 175 -23.39 12.89 -22.45
CA LYS A 175 -24.81 12.97 -22.82
C LYS A 175 -25.79 12.63 -21.66
N SER A 176 -25.46 11.63 -20.84
CA SER A 176 -26.26 11.23 -19.67
C SER A 176 -25.36 10.56 -18.62
N ASN A 177 -25.92 10.29 -17.43
CA ASN A 177 -25.17 9.67 -16.33
C ASN A 177 -24.77 8.22 -16.66
N GLU A 178 -25.68 7.43 -17.25
CA GLU A 178 -25.45 6.04 -17.64
C GLU A 178 -24.32 5.95 -18.69
N VAL A 179 -24.26 6.93 -19.60
CA VAL A 179 -23.15 7.07 -20.56
C VAL A 179 -21.84 7.39 -19.83
N ALA A 180 -21.83 8.32 -18.86
CA ALA A 180 -20.63 8.63 -18.06
C ALA A 180 -20.09 7.38 -17.33
N VAL A 181 -20.98 6.63 -16.66
CA VAL A 181 -20.63 5.37 -15.98
C VAL A 181 -20.09 4.36 -16.99
N LYS A 182 -20.75 4.16 -18.13
CA LYS A 182 -20.32 3.21 -19.17
C LYS A 182 -18.94 3.56 -19.74
N LEU A 183 -18.68 4.82 -20.08
CA LEU A 183 -17.36 5.28 -20.53
C LEU A 183 -16.27 4.94 -19.51
N VAL A 184 -16.52 5.24 -18.23
CA VAL A 184 -15.57 4.99 -17.13
C VAL A 184 -15.34 3.49 -16.89
N ARG A 185 -16.41 2.68 -16.80
CA ARG A 185 -16.26 1.23 -16.58
C ARG A 185 -15.56 0.53 -17.76
N GLU A 186 -15.77 0.97 -18.99
CA GLU A 186 -15.06 0.42 -20.16
C GLU A 186 -13.57 0.77 -20.17
N LEU A 187 -13.16 1.92 -19.62
CA LEU A 187 -11.76 2.29 -19.44
C LEU A 187 -11.12 1.49 -18.27
N GLN A 188 -11.82 1.34 -17.14
CA GLN A 188 -11.35 0.52 -16.01
C GLN A 188 -11.13 -0.95 -16.38
N LYS A 189 -12.06 -1.59 -17.13
CA LYS A 189 -11.92 -2.96 -17.67
C LYS A 189 -10.64 -3.18 -18.50
N ARG A 190 -10.03 -2.09 -18.97
CA ARG A 190 -8.85 -2.06 -19.82
C ARG A 190 -7.60 -1.60 -19.05
N ASN A 191 -7.69 -1.51 -17.73
CA ASN A 191 -6.72 -0.95 -16.80
C ASN A 191 -6.24 0.47 -17.20
N ILE A 192 -7.07 1.26 -17.89
CA ILE A 192 -6.70 2.63 -18.26
C ILE A 192 -7.02 3.53 -17.07
N LEU A 193 -6.03 4.30 -16.61
CA LEU A 193 -6.19 5.30 -15.54
C LEU A 193 -7.05 6.46 -16.03
N ILE A 194 -7.97 6.96 -15.21
CA ILE A 194 -8.99 7.93 -15.66
C ILE A 194 -8.83 9.23 -14.89
N PHE A 195 -8.65 10.32 -15.61
CA PHE A 195 -8.56 11.67 -15.06
C PHE A 195 -9.79 12.47 -15.50
N LEU A 196 -10.53 13.02 -14.55
CA LEU A 196 -11.77 13.77 -14.81
C LEU A 196 -11.57 15.25 -14.53
N SER A 197 -11.88 16.12 -15.49
CA SER A 197 -11.93 17.56 -15.26
C SER A 197 -13.00 18.26 -16.13
N GLY A 198 -13.12 19.58 -16.02
CA GLY A 198 -13.97 20.38 -16.89
C GLY A 198 -15.46 20.24 -16.64
N ASN A 199 -16.22 21.17 -17.23
CA ASN A 199 -17.68 21.15 -17.25
C ASN A 199 -18.22 21.60 -18.61
N VAL A 200 -19.54 21.50 -18.77
CA VAL A 200 -20.34 22.06 -19.85
C VAL A 200 -21.54 22.74 -19.19
N ASN A 201 -21.61 24.06 -19.28
CA ASN A 201 -22.68 24.87 -18.64
C ASN A 201 -22.88 24.54 -17.14
N GLY A 202 -21.77 24.35 -16.40
CA GLY A 202 -21.76 24.00 -14.98
C GLY A 202 -21.85 22.51 -14.66
N ARG A 203 -22.29 21.66 -15.60
CA ARG A 203 -22.34 20.20 -15.40
C ARG A 203 -21.00 19.56 -15.73
N SER A 204 -20.45 18.75 -14.83
CA SER A 204 -19.22 17.95 -15.05
C SER A 204 -19.52 16.46 -14.96
N VAL A 205 -18.75 15.65 -15.67
CA VAL A 205 -18.74 14.17 -15.57
C VAL A 205 -18.55 13.67 -14.14
N ILE A 206 -17.86 14.42 -13.28
CA ILE A 206 -17.70 14.11 -11.85
C ILE A 206 -19.08 14.04 -11.15
N HIS A 207 -19.96 15.01 -11.40
CA HIS A 207 -21.33 15.00 -10.85
C HIS A 207 -22.15 13.81 -11.38
N GLN A 208 -21.95 13.45 -12.65
CA GLN A 208 -22.66 12.33 -13.30
C GLN A 208 -22.29 10.98 -12.69
N LEU A 209 -21.06 10.84 -12.19
CA LEU A 209 -20.58 9.63 -11.52
C LEU A 209 -20.99 9.59 -10.04
N MET A 210 -21.00 10.75 -9.36
CA MET A 210 -21.50 10.88 -7.99
C MET A 210 -22.96 10.45 -7.86
N GLU A 211 -23.83 10.90 -8.78
CA GLU A 211 -25.28 10.60 -8.73
C GLU A 211 -25.59 9.11 -8.92
N GLU A 212 -24.74 8.38 -9.65
CA GLU A 212 -24.85 6.93 -9.85
C GLU A 212 -24.07 6.12 -8.81
N GLY A 213 -23.56 6.77 -7.75
CA GLY A 213 -22.82 6.12 -6.66
C GLY A 213 -21.49 5.49 -7.09
N VAL A 214 -20.84 5.99 -8.15
CA VAL A 214 -19.54 5.49 -8.58
C VAL A 214 -18.44 6.00 -7.66
N GLU A 215 -17.81 5.08 -6.94
CA GLU A 215 -16.62 5.36 -6.13
C GLU A 215 -15.44 5.84 -6.99
N MET A 216 -14.90 7.02 -6.65
CA MET A 216 -13.84 7.70 -7.40
C MET A 216 -12.65 8.02 -6.50
N GLY A 217 -11.53 7.36 -6.75
CA GLY A 217 -10.26 7.72 -6.16
C GLY A 217 -9.09 6.98 -6.78
N TYR A 218 -7.96 6.98 -6.07
CA TYR A 218 -6.73 6.32 -6.53
C TYR A 218 -6.89 4.80 -6.57
N ASP A 219 -7.49 4.17 -5.55
CA ASP A 219 -7.69 2.71 -5.55
C ASP A 219 -8.63 2.24 -6.68
N THR A 220 -9.56 3.10 -7.15
CA THR A 220 -10.46 2.79 -8.29
C THR A 220 -9.93 3.23 -9.66
N TYR A 221 -8.75 3.85 -9.74
CA TYR A 221 -8.17 4.46 -10.96
C TYR A 221 -9.08 5.54 -11.60
N ILE A 222 -9.97 6.18 -10.83
CA ILE A 222 -10.84 7.28 -11.29
C ILE A 222 -10.53 8.53 -10.45
N VAL A 223 -9.67 9.40 -10.97
CA VAL A 223 -9.18 10.58 -10.25
C VAL A 223 -9.94 11.84 -10.70
N PRO A 224 -10.75 12.46 -9.84
CA PRO A 224 -11.47 13.69 -10.16
C PRO A 224 -10.61 14.91 -9.78
N PHE A 225 -10.11 15.64 -10.78
CA PHE A 225 -9.15 16.72 -10.59
C PHE A 225 -9.80 18.06 -10.20
N GLY A 226 -10.80 18.51 -10.96
CA GLY A 226 -11.40 19.84 -10.79
C GLY A 226 -12.65 20.00 -11.66
N LEU A 227 -13.49 21.00 -11.36
CA LEU A 227 -14.73 21.24 -12.11
C LEU A 227 -14.53 22.09 -13.38
N ASP A 228 -13.34 22.65 -13.62
CA ASP A 228 -13.03 23.45 -14.80
C ASP A 228 -11.91 22.84 -15.66
N THR A 229 -11.68 23.47 -16.82
CA THR A 229 -10.76 22.98 -17.86
C THR A 229 -9.28 23.18 -17.49
N LEU A 230 -8.95 24.11 -16.58
CA LEU A 230 -7.57 24.39 -16.16
C LEU A 230 -7.00 23.21 -15.38
N SER A 231 -7.79 22.55 -14.55
CA SER A 231 -7.38 21.39 -13.75
C SER A 231 -7.02 20.16 -14.59
N ALA A 232 -7.21 20.21 -15.91
CA ALA A 232 -6.57 19.27 -16.84
C ALA A 232 -5.03 19.39 -16.84
N ILE A 233 -4.46 20.51 -16.36
CA ILE A 233 -3.01 20.68 -16.22
C ILE A 233 -2.39 19.63 -15.30
N TYR A 234 -3.13 19.15 -14.29
CA TYR A 234 -2.66 18.10 -13.38
C TYR A 234 -2.39 16.77 -14.12
N ALA A 235 -3.12 16.46 -15.20
CA ALA A 235 -2.84 15.32 -16.09
C ALA A 235 -1.50 15.47 -16.81
N LEU A 236 -1.17 16.68 -17.24
CA LEU A 236 0.04 17.00 -17.99
C LEU A 236 1.25 17.16 -17.06
N GLY A 237 1.04 17.61 -15.82
CA GLY A 237 2.03 17.55 -14.74
C GLY A 237 2.34 16.11 -14.30
N PHE A 238 1.36 15.20 -14.30
CA PHE A 238 1.56 13.76 -14.09
C PHE A 238 2.37 13.13 -15.25
N ALA A 239 2.00 13.45 -16.50
CA ALA A 239 2.73 13.03 -17.70
C ALA A 239 4.19 13.54 -17.71
N THR A 240 4.40 14.80 -17.32
CA THR A 240 5.73 15.41 -17.19
C THR A 240 6.58 14.70 -16.14
N ARG A 241 6.05 14.49 -14.93
CA ARG A 241 6.77 13.78 -13.87
C ARG A 241 7.01 12.30 -14.18
N SER A 242 6.17 11.66 -15.00
CA SER A 242 6.44 10.31 -15.52
C SER A 242 7.74 10.27 -16.35
N ALA A 243 8.01 11.31 -17.15
CA ALA A 243 9.25 11.43 -17.93
C ALA A 243 10.47 11.77 -17.05
N LEU A 244 10.30 12.61 -16.03
CA LEU A 244 11.36 12.95 -15.08
C LEU A 244 11.72 11.75 -14.18
N THR A 245 10.72 11.03 -13.65
CA THR A 245 10.91 9.93 -12.69
C THR A 245 11.38 8.64 -13.36
N PHE A 246 10.72 8.21 -14.44
CA PHE A 246 10.97 6.89 -15.06
C PHE A 246 11.81 6.99 -16.34
N GLY A 247 11.81 8.14 -17.01
CA GLY A 247 12.71 8.43 -18.12
C GLY A 247 14.09 8.95 -17.69
N GLY A 248 14.27 9.33 -16.42
CA GLY A 248 15.52 9.91 -15.89
C GLY A 248 15.86 11.29 -16.48
N LEU A 249 14.88 11.97 -17.07
CA LEU A 249 15.05 13.29 -17.68
C LEU A 249 15.10 14.39 -16.61
N LYS A 250 15.64 15.55 -16.99
CA LYS A 250 15.78 16.73 -16.12
C LYS A 250 14.88 17.87 -16.56
N GLY A 251 14.50 18.74 -15.63
CA GLY A 251 13.77 19.97 -15.94
C GLY A 251 14.46 20.80 -17.03
N GLY A 252 13.67 21.41 -17.91
CA GLY A 252 14.15 22.16 -19.08
C GLY A 252 14.49 21.31 -20.30
N GLN A 253 14.48 19.97 -20.20
CA GLN A 253 14.63 19.07 -21.35
C GLN A 253 13.31 18.90 -22.13
N ALA A 254 12.60 20.01 -22.39
CA ALA A 254 11.23 20.05 -22.90
C ALA A 254 10.99 19.12 -24.10
N LYS A 255 11.84 19.22 -25.13
CA LYS A 255 11.77 18.38 -26.33
C LYS A 255 11.80 16.89 -26.00
N ASP A 256 12.70 16.47 -25.13
CA ASP A 256 12.92 15.05 -24.83
C ASP A 256 11.82 14.52 -23.87
N ILE A 257 11.28 15.39 -22.99
CA ILE A 257 10.11 15.11 -22.16
C ILE A 257 8.84 14.92 -23.02
N LEU A 258 8.63 15.76 -24.02
CA LEU A 258 7.50 15.64 -24.96
C LEU A 258 7.65 14.38 -25.84
N LEU A 259 8.87 14.08 -26.32
CA LEU A 259 9.16 12.85 -27.06
C LEU A 259 8.99 11.59 -26.19
N TYR A 260 9.41 11.61 -24.92
CA TYR A 260 9.17 10.52 -23.97
C TYR A 260 7.67 10.27 -23.82
N ASN A 261 6.89 11.32 -23.55
CA ASN A 261 5.44 11.20 -23.37
C ASN A 261 4.74 10.63 -24.60
N ARG A 262 5.06 11.13 -25.79
CA ARG A 262 4.57 10.58 -27.07
C ARG A 262 4.86 9.09 -27.23
N GLN A 263 6.03 8.62 -26.80
CA GLN A 263 6.51 7.25 -27.04
C GLN A 263 6.19 6.25 -25.91
N ARG A 264 6.00 6.72 -24.67
CA ARG A 264 5.90 5.87 -23.47
C ARG A 264 4.61 6.04 -22.68
N VAL A 265 3.94 7.19 -22.77
CA VAL A 265 2.70 7.48 -22.05
C VAL A 265 1.54 7.42 -23.05
N PHE A 266 0.80 6.31 -23.06
CA PHE A 266 -0.30 6.08 -24.01
C PHE A 266 -1.59 6.82 -23.60
N ALA A 267 -1.50 8.13 -23.42
CA ALA A 267 -2.60 8.97 -23.02
C ALA A 267 -3.33 9.66 -24.18
N PHE A 268 -4.63 9.93 -23.99
CA PHE A 268 -5.50 10.67 -24.90
C PHE A 268 -6.49 11.55 -24.13
N VAL A 269 -7.05 12.55 -24.82
CA VAL A 269 -8.09 13.45 -24.28
C VAL A 269 -9.44 13.09 -24.90
N LEU A 270 -10.46 12.94 -24.06
CA LEU A 270 -11.85 12.78 -24.45
C LEU A 270 -12.64 14.03 -24.03
N ALA A 271 -12.86 14.94 -24.97
CA ALA A 271 -13.66 16.15 -24.74
C ALA A 271 -15.15 15.82 -24.88
N LEU A 272 -15.92 16.08 -23.83
CA LEU A 272 -17.35 15.79 -23.76
C LEU A 272 -18.19 17.07 -23.71
N GLY A 273 -19.22 17.13 -24.55
CA GLY A 273 -20.10 18.26 -24.78
C GLY A 273 -19.44 19.42 -25.52
N GLU A 274 -19.87 20.65 -25.21
CA GLU A 274 -19.44 21.84 -25.98
C GLU A 274 -17.95 22.17 -25.77
N VAL A 275 -17.26 22.44 -26.89
CA VAL A 275 -15.84 22.79 -26.94
C VAL A 275 -15.67 24.30 -27.08
N ASP A 276 -15.49 24.98 -25.95
CA ASP A 276 -15.15 26.41 -25.84
C ASP A 276 -13.69 26.73 -26.24
N ASP A 277 -13.31 28.02 -26.23
CA ASP A 277 -11.97 28.48 -26.60
C ASP A 277 -10.86 27.91 -25.68
N LEU A 278 -11.13 27.77 -24.38
CA LEU A 278 -10.16 27.29 -23.40
C LEU A 278 -9.92 25.79 -23.59
N LYS A 279 -10.97 25.00 -23.87
CA LYS A 279 -10.83 23.59 -24.26
C LYS A 279 -10.03 23.45 -25.56
N TYR A 280 -10.25 24.30 -26.57
CA TYR A 280 -9.41 24.30 -27.78
C TYR A 280 -7.95 24.65 -27.50
N ALA A 281 -7.68 25.58 -26.58
CA ALA A 281 -6.32 26.00 -26.22
C ALA A 281 -5.58 24.92 -25.39
N ALA A 282 -6.23 24.35 -24.38
CA ALA A 282 -5.69 23.24 -23.58
C ALA A 282 -5.48 21.97 -24.43
N ALA A 283 -6.39 21.69 -25.38
CA ALA A 283 -6.23 20.61 -26.36
C ALA A 283 -4.99 20.80 -27.24
N ALA A 284 -4.69 22.02 -27.69
CA ALA A 284 -3.44 22.30 -28.40
C ALA A 284 -2.20 22.07 -27.52
N GLY A 285 -2.29 22.39 -26.22
CA GLY A 285 -1.27 22.02 -25.22
C GLY A 285 -1.06 20.51 -25.11
N ALA A 286 -2.13 19.71 -25.00
CA ALA A 286 -2.06 18.25 -24.92
C ALA A 286 -1.46 17.60 -26.19
N ILE A 287 -1.72 18.17 -27.38
CA ILE A 287 -1.16 17.67 -28.65
C ILE A 287 0.38 17.77 -28.68
N ASN A 288 1.00 18.73 -27.99
CA ASN A 288 2.46 18.79 -27.86
C ASN A 288 3.06 17.54 -27.20
N TYR A 289 2.37 16.94 -26.23
CA TYR A 289 2.77 15.70 -25.56
C TYR A 289 2.57 14.45 -26.45
N GLY A 290 2.04 14.62 -27.67
CA GLY A 290 1.68 13.54 -28.57
C GLY A 290 0.38 12.85 -28.20
N PHE A 291 -0.47 13.48 -27.37
CA PHE A 291 -1.78 12.95 -26.96
C PHE A 291 -2.87 13.44 -27.93
N PRO A 292 -3.63 12.53 -28.58
CA PRO A 292 -4.71 12.91 -29.49
C PRO A 292 -5.96 13.34 -28.71
N VAL A 293 -6.80 14.13 -29.36
CA VAL A 293 -8.02 14.69 -28.79
C VAL A 293 -9.23 14.19 -29.57
N ILE A 294 -10.13 13.49 -28.90
CA ILE A 294 -11.39 12.99 -29.45
C ILE A 294 -12.52 13.81 -28.82
N ALA A 295 -13.42 14.37 -29.63
CA ALA A 295 -14.59 15.11 -29.15
C ALA A 295 -15.89 14.37 -29.48
N ASP A 296 -16.81 14.28 -28.51
CA ASP A 296 -18.15 13.69 -28.70
C ASP A 296 -19.15 14.64 -29.40
N THR A 297 -18.71 15.83 -29.80
CA THR A 297 -19.47 16.85 -30.53
C THR A 297 -18.91 17.11 -31.93
N ARG A 298 -19.74 17.69 -32.81
CA ARG A 298 -19.41 17.99 -34.20
C ARG A 298 -18.47 19.20 -34.29
N ILE A 299 -17.17 18.93 -34.41
CA ILE A 299 -16.10 19.92 -34.55
C ILE A 299 -15.27 19.64 -35.82
N PRO A 300 -14.49 20.61 -36.33
CA PRO A 300 -13.49 20.34 -37.35
C PRO A 300 -12.45 19.33 -36.87
N GLN A 301 -11.81 18.62 -37.79
CA GLN A 301 -10.83 17.57 -37.48
C GLN A 301 -9.41 17.95 -37.93
N ILE A 302 -8.41 17.31 -37.32
CA ILE A 302 -6.99 17.38 -37.71
C ILE A 302 -6.49 15.94 -37.83
N LEU A 303 -6.70 15.39 -39.01
CA LEU A 303 -6.33 14.01 -39.38
C LEU A 303 -4.86 13.78 -39.80
N PRO A 304 -4.05 14.79 -40.21
CA PRO A 304 -2.61 14.58 -40.42
C PRO A 304 -1.93 14.04 -39.17
N THR A 305 -0.89 13.23 -39.35
CA THR A 305 -0.12 12.65 -38.24
C THR A 305 1.18 13.42 -38.01
N GLY A 306 1.95 13.05 -36.97
CA GLY A 306 3.37 13.42 -36.88
C GLY A 306 3.80 14.09 -35.58
N VAL A 307 2.88 14.63 -34.79
CA VAL A 307 3.13 15.06 -33.39
C VAL A 307 2.55 14.02 -32.44
N THR A 308 1.27 13.69 -32.61
CA THR A 308 0.66 12.44 -32.13
C THR A 308 1.18 11.23 -32.93
N GLN A 309 0.76 10.03 -32.52
CA GLN A 309 1.10 8.78 -33.21
C GLN A 309 0.30 8.61 -34.52
N TYR A 310 -1.02 8.82 -34.46
CA TYR A 310 -1.91 8.86 -35.62
C TYR A 310 -2.51 10.27 -35.75
N GLU A 311 -3.83 10.44 -35.82
CA GLU A 311 -4.51 11.74 -35.93
C GLU A 311 -4.21 12.67 -34.74
N HIS A 312 -4.39 13.98 -34.90
CA HIS A 312 -4.32 14.95 -33.79
C HIS A 312 -5.68 15.21 -33.14
N VAL A 313 -6.72 15.42 -33.96
CA VAL A 313 -8.08 15.77 -33.50
C VAL A 313 -9.13 15.02 -34.30
N ILE A 314 -9.97 14.23 -33.62
CA ILE A 314 -11.10 13.49 -34.19
C ILE A 314 -12.42 14.03 -33.62
N SER A 315 -13.48 14.04 -34.44
CA SER A 315 -14.84 14.39 -34.04
C SER A 315 -15.76 13.18 -34.26
N MET A 316 -16.39 12.71 -33.19
CA MET A 316 -17.38 11.63 -33.17
C MET A 316 -18.67 12.13 -32.51
N PRO A 317 -19.55 12.84 -33.23
CA PRO A 317 -20.80 13.33 -32.65
C PRO A 317 -21.59 12.18 -32.03
N PHE A 318 -21.83 12.18 -30.71
CA PHE A 318 -22.24 10.97 -29.97
C PHE A 318 -23.49 10.28 -30.57
N ASN A 319 -24.48 11.07 -30.99
CA ASN A 319 -25.73 10.57 -31.58
C ASN A 319 -25.57 10.04 -33.02
N GLU A 320 -24.43 10.27 -33.65
CA GLU A 320 -24.07 9.78 -35.00
C GLU A 320 -23.19 8.52 -34.94
N ILE A 321 -22.75 8.11 -33.74
CA ILE A 321 -22.08 6.82 -33.54
C ILE A 321 -23.10 5.70 -33.76
N GLU A 322 -22.77 4.74 -34.62
CA GLU A 322 -23.54 3.52 -34.80
C GLU A 322 -23.58 2.70 -33.51
N GLY A 323 -24.75 2.14 -33.17
CA GLY A 323 -24.96 1.29 -31.99
C GLY A 323 -26.45 1.12 -31.72
N LYS A 324 -26.84 0.00 -31.10
CA LYS A 324 -28.25 -0.31 -30.80
C LYS A 324 -28.87 0.61 -29.73
N ASP A 325 -28.02 1.10 -28.82
CA ASP A 325 -28.33 1.93 -27.67
C ASP A 325 -27.14 2.85 -27.34
N ASP A 326 -27.31 3.77 -26.39
CA ASP A 326 -26.26 4.71 -26.01
C ASP A 326 -25.09 4.07 -25.22
N LEU A 327 -25.27 2.86 -24.68
CA LEU A 327 -24.19 2.14 -23.98
C LEU A 327 -23.23 1.49 -24.97
N GLU A 328 -23.73 0.92 -26.07
CA GLU A 328 -22.91 0.44 -27.18
C GLU A 328 -22.17 1.59 -27.88
N ARG A 329 -22.81 2.76 -28.02
CA ARG A 329 -22.15 3.99 -28.54
C ARG A 329 -20.99 4.42 -27.65
N ALA A 330 -21.17 4.43 -26.33
CA ALA A 330 -20.11 4.74 -25.37
C ALA A 330 -18.94 3.75 -25.45
N GLU A 331 -19.23 2.46 -25.62
CA GLU A 331 -18.19 1.43 -25.80
C GLU A 331 -17.39 1.63 -27.10
N ARG A 332 -18.08 1.91 -28.22
CA ARG A 332 -17.45 2.21 -29.52
C ARG A 332 -16.65 3.53 -29.49
N LEU A 333 -17.08 4.53 -28.72
CA LEU A 333 -16.33 5.77 -28.50
C LEU A 333 -15.02 5.52 -27.74
N VAL A 334 -15.05 4.74 -26.65
CA VAL A 334 -13.83 4.31 -25.92
C VAL A 334 -12.91 3.51 -26.83
N GLN A 335 -13.45 2.61 -27.64
CA GLN A 335 -12.68 1.81 -28.60
C GLN A 335 -11.96 2.68 -29.64
N GLN A 336 -12.63 3.67 -30.24
CA GLN A 336 -11.98 4.60 -31.17
C GLN A 336 -10.90 5.44 -30.48
N CYS A 337 -11.09 5.89 -29.22
CA CYS A 337 -10.05 6.63 -28.49
C CYS A 337 -8.76 5.81 -28.31
N ILE A 338 -8.93 4.53 -27.95
CA ILE A 338 -7.87 3.53 -27.80
C ILE A 338 -7.11 3.33 -29.13
N GLU A 339 -7.84 3.13 -30.22
CA GLU A 339 -7.25 2.94 -31.57
C GLU A 339 -6.50 4.19 -32.05
N THR A 340 -7.10 5.37 -31.88
CA THR A 340 -6.53 6.67 -32.25
C THR A 340 -5.23 6.97 -31.49
N ARG A 341 -5.10 6.53 -30.24
CA ARG A 341 -3.83 6.62 -29.49
C ARG A 341 -2.86 5.47 -29.79
N GLY A 342 -3.35 4.36 -30.32
CA GLY A 342 -2.60 3.13 -30.55
C GLY A 342 -2.36 2.30 -29.28
N VAL A 343 -3.26 2.38 -28.28
CA VAL A 343 -3.13 1.65 -27.02
C VAL A 343 -3.36 0.15 -27.25
N LYS A 344 -2.32 -0.67 -27.12
CA LYS A 344 -2.43 -2.13 -27.25
C LYS A 344 -2.86 -2.78 -25.95
N VAL A 345 -4.13 -2.61 -25.59
CA VAL A 345 -4.71 -3.24 -24.39
C VAL A 345 -4.75 -4.76 -24.57
N LYS A 346 -4.02 -5.50 -23.73
CA LYS A 346 -4.22 -6.94 -23.54
C LYS A 346 -5.37 -7.15 -22.54
N ILE A 347 -6.61 -7.10 -23.00
CA ILE A 347 -7.74 -7.52 -22.16
C ILE A 347 -7.64 -9.04 -21.99
N THR A 348 -7.42 -9.49 -20.75
CA THR A 348 -7.64 -10.90 -20.38
C THR A 348 -9.07 -11.00 -19.87
N GLU A 349 -9.98 -11.49 -20.71
CA GLU A 349 -11.36 -11.72 -20.29
C GLU A 349 -11.40 -12.96 -19.39
N VAL A 350 -11.66 -12.75 -18.09
CA VAL A 350 -11.78 -13.81 -17.08
C VAL A 350 -13.27 -14.10 -16.89
N PRO A 351 -13.78 -15.31 -17.21
CA PRO A 351 -15.22 -15.55 -17.32
C PRO A 351 -15.86 -15.81 -15.95
N ILE A 352 -15.98 -14.76 -15.14
CA ILE A 352 -16.54 -14.79 -13.77
C ILE A 352 -17.59 -13.68 -13.58
N PRO A 353 -18.54 -13.83 -12.63
CA PRO A 353 -19.65 -12.89 -12.46
C PRO A 353 -19.32 -11.63 -11.64
N VAL A 354 -18.05 -11.46 -11.23
CA VAL A 354 -17.56 -10.29 -10.46
C VAL A 354 -16.52 -9.53 -11.28
N PRO A 355 -16.31 -8.21 -11.04
CA PRO A 355 -15.19 -7.49 -11.62
C PRO A 355 -13.85 -8.18 -11.34
N TYR A 356 -13.00 -8.27 -12.36
CA TYR A 356 -11.64 -8.80 -12.29
C TYR A 356 -10.62 -7.74 -12.71
N GLY A 357 -9.53 -7.59 -11.97
CA GLY A 357 -8.45 -6.64 -12.23
C GLY A 357 -7.58 -6.39 -11.00
N SER A 358 -6.37 -5.84 -11.21
CA SER A 358 -5.40 -5.61 -10.14
C SER A 358 -5.84 -4.60 -9.08
N ALA A 359 -6.85 -3.77 -9.37
CA ALA A 359 -7.46 -2.85 -8.41
C ALA A 359 -8.15 -3.56 -7.23
N PHE A 360 -8.50 -4.85 -7.37
CA PHE A 360 -9.18 -5.62 -6.31
C PHE A 360 -8.22 -6.41 -5.42
N GLU A 361 -6.93 -6.46 -5.75
CA GLU A 361 -5.93 -7.32 -5.06
C GLU A 361 -5.75 -7.02 -3.55
N GLY A 362 -6.20 -5.84 -3.10
CA GLY A 362 -6.14 -5.40 -1.70
C GLY A 362 -7.42 -5.62 -0.88
N GLU A 363 -8.50 -6.18 -1.44
CA GLU A 363 -9.78 -6.33 -0.72
C GLU A 363 -9.67 -7.25 0.52
N VAL A 364 -10.26 -6.81 1.64
CA VAL A 364 -10.25 -7.54 2.92
C VAL A 364 -11.66 -7.98 3.31
N VAL A 365 -11.96 -9.27 3.14
CA VAL A 365 -13.24 -9.87 3.56
C VAL A 365 -13.27 -9.99 5.09
N ARG A 366 -13.93 -9.04 5.74
CA ARG A 366 -14.15 -9.00 7.20
C ARG A 366 -15.25 -9.99 7.61
N LYS A 367 -15.26 -10.39 8.89
CA LYS A 367 -16.13 -11.46 9.42
C LYS A 367 -17.65 -11.18 9.26
N GLY A 368 -18.08 -9.91 9.23
CA GLY A 368 -19.49 -9.55 9.01
C GLY A 368 -19.95 -9.81 7.57
N ASP A 369 -19.05 -9.56 6.62
CA ASP A 369 -19.28 -9.55 5.17
C ASP A 369 -18.92 -10.89 4.51
N MET A 370 -18.43 -11.85 5.30
CA MET A 370 -17.95 -13.17 4.88
C MET A 370 -19.10 -14.15 4.64
N ARG A 371 -19.15 -14.74 3.44
CA ARG A 371 -20.07 -15.84 3.10
C ARG A 371 -19.55 -17.20 3.60
N VAL A 372 -18.26 -17.46 3.41
CA VAL A 372 -17.54 -18.69 3.75
C VAL A 372 -16.04 -18.41 3.88
N GLU A 373 -15.33 -19.20 4.69
CA GLU A 373 -13.86 -19.27 4.69
C GLU A 373 -13.33 -20.70 4.48
N PHE A 374 -12.10 -20.82 3.99
CA PHE A 374 -11.40 -22.08 3.76
C PHE A 374 -9.99 -21.98 4.32
N GLY A 375 -9.52 -23.02 5.03
CA GLY A 375 -8.25 -22.99 5.74
C GLY A 375 -8.31 -22.24 7.08
N GLY A 376 -7.19 -21.64 7.47
CA GLY A 376 -7.04 -20.93 8.74
C GLY A 376 -7.19 -21.84 9.97
N LYS A 377 -7.95 -21.40 10.99
CA LYS A 377 -8.09 -22.10 12.28
C LYS A 377 -9.14 -23.23 12.29
N TYR A 378 -10.15 -23.16 11.43
CA TYR A 378 -11.36 -23.98 11.54
C TYR A 378 -11.55 -25.00 10.42
N SER A 379 -10.67 -25.00 9.42
CA SER A 379 -10.66 -25.92 8.28
C SER A 379 -9.24 -26.00 7.70
N ARG A 380 -9.00 -26.89 6.75
CA ARG A 380 -7.73 -27.02 6.03
C ARG A 380 -7.92 -26.71 4.55
N ALA A 381 -7.00 -25.93 3.99
CA ALA A 381 -6.99 -25.62 2.58
C ALA A 381 -5.56 -25.71 2.01
N PHE A 382 -5.45 -26.01 0.73
CA PHE A 382 -4.17 -26.03 0.03
C PHE A 382 -4.28 -25.54 -1.42
N GLU A 383 -3.19 -24.99 -1.95
CA GLU A 383 -2.96 -24.73 -3.37
C GLU A 383 -1.77 -25.60 -3.83
N TYR A 384 -1.95 -26.43 -4.85
CA TYR A 384 -0.89 -27.30 -5.39
C TYR A 384 -0.90 -27.25 -6.91
N LEU A 385 0.16 -26.71 -7.51
CA LEU A 385 0.36 -26.72 -8.95
C LEU A 385 1.42 -27.73 -9.33
N ARG A 386 1.16 -28.52 -10.37
CA ARG A 386 2.09 -29.56 -10.86
C ARG A 386 2.14 -29.64 -12.37
N MET A 387 3.32 -30.01 -12.89
CA MET A 387 3.49 -30.44 -14.26
C MET A 387 2.93 -31.86 -14.46
N VAL A 388 2.35 -32.09 -15.63
CA VAL A 388 1.88 -33.39 -16.12
C VAL A 388 2.18 -33.52 -17.62
N ASP A 389 2.14 -34.73 -18.15
CA ASP A 389 2.35 -34.94 -19.60
C ASP A 389 1.19 -34.37 -20.43
N MET A 390 1.50 -34.02 -21.68
CA MET A 390 0.60 -33.29 -22.58
C MET A 390 -0.67 -34.08 -22.98
N ASP A 391 -0.70 -35.39 -22.74
CA ASP A 391 -1.82 -36.31 -22.94
C ASP A 391 -2.63 -36.60 -21.65
N GLN A 392 -2.07 -36.31 -20.48
CA GLN A 392 -2.71 -36.48 -19.16
C GLN A 392 -3.60 -35.29 -18.75
N VAL A 393 -3.62 -34.22 -19.55
CA VAL A 393 -4.29 -32.95 -19.22
C VAL A 393 -5.18 -32.44 -20.35
N GLU A 394 -6.41 -32.06 -20.01
CA GLU A 394 -7.41 -31.48 -20.89
C GLU A 394 -7.51 -29.97 -20.62
N ASP A 395 -7.23 -29.13 -21.62
CA ASP A 395 -7.21 -27.68 -21.42
C ASP A 395 -8.60 -27.10 -21.18
N GLY A 396 -8.73 -26.21 -20.21
CA GLY A 396 -10.01 -25.62 -19.81
C GLY A 396 -10.90 -26.55 -18.99
N LYS A 397 -10.45 -27.78 -18.70
CA LYS A 397 -11.20 -28.72 -17.86
C LYS A 397 -11.13 -28.27 -16.40
N ILE A 398 -12.29 -27.92 -15.84
CA ILE A 398 -12.45 -27.48 -14.46
C ILE A 398 -13.45 -28.39 -13.77
N GLU A 399 -13.03 -29.06 -12.70
CA GLU A 399 -13.82 -30.02 -11.93
C GLU A 399 -13.99 -29.53 -10.49
N VAL A 400 -15.22 -29.51 -9.97
CA VAL A 400 -15.49 -29.31 -8.53
C VAL A 400 -15.89 -30.66 -7.95
N ILE A 401 -15.12 -31.16 -6.98
CA ILE A 401 -15.23 -32.53 -6.47
C ILE A 401 -15.50 -32.49 -4.97
N GLY A 402 -16.79 -32.62 -4.62
CA GLY A 402 -17.33 -32.50 -3.27
C GLY A 402 -18.50 -31.53 -3.21
N PRO A 403 -19.00 -31.20 -2.00
CA PRO A 403 -20.08 -30.22 -1.83
C PRO A 403 -19.63 -28.78 -2.14
N GLY A 404 -20.55 -27.97 -2.67
CA GLY A 404 -20.41 -26.51 -2.70
C GLY A 404 -20.69 -25.87 -1.34
N PHE A 405 -20.43 -24.57 -1.22
CA PHE A 405 -20.74 -23.81 0.01
C PHE A 405 -22.18 -23.27 0.05
N ASP A 406 -22.98 -23.50 -1.00
CA ASP A 406 -24.34 -22.96 -1.15
C ASP A 406 -25.27 -23.36 0.01
N GLU A 407 -25.19 -24.62 0.43
CA GLU A 407 -25.93 -25.18 1.59
C GLU A 407 -25.24 -24.93 2.94
N LEU A 408 -23.98 -24.45 2.93
CA LEU A 408 -23.24 -24.12 4.15
C LEU A 408 -23.77 -22.81 4.75
N PRO A 409 -24.11 -22.75 6.05
CA PRO A 409 -24.55 -21.50 6.69
C PRO A 409 -23.52 -20.37 6.58
N GLU A 410 -23.97 -19.12 6.58
CA GLU A 410 -23.09 -17.95 6.47
C GLU A 410 -22.01 -17.91 7.56
N GLY A 411 -20.82 -17.43 7.18
CA GLY A 411 -19.70 -17.21 8.10
C GLY A 411 -19.10 -18.50 8.68
N LYS A 412 -19.36 -19.66 8.06
CA LYS A 412 -18.75 -20.95 8.40
C LYS A 412 -17.49 -21.23 7.59
N ALA A 413 -16.72 -22.20 8.06
CA ALA A 413 -15.51 -22.69 7.42
C ALA A 413 -15.72 -24.08 6.80
N MET A 414 -14.99 -24.41 5.74
CA MET A 414 -14.94 -25.74 5.14
C MET A 414 -13.59 -26.02 4.45
N ASP A 415 -13.24 -27.30 4.29
CA ASP A 415 -11.98 -27.70 3.64
C ASP A 415 -12.00 -27.43 2.12
N MET A 416 -10.85 -27.07 1.53
CA MET A 416 -10.71 -26.89 0.07
C MET A 416 -9.27 -27.03 -0.45
N GLY A 417 -9.06 -27.96 -1.37
CA GLY A 417 -7.84 -28.06 -2.19
C GLY A 417 -8.02 -27.44 -3.57
N ILE A 418 -7.09 -26.59 -4.00
CA ILE A 418 -6.96 -26.08 -5.37
C ILE A 418 -5.81 -26.83 -6.04
N LEU A 419 -6.12 -27.86 -6.82
CA LEU A 419 -5.16 -28.61 -7.62
C LEU A 419 -5.11 -28.04 -9.04
N VAL A 420 -3.96 -27.55 -9.47
CA VAL A 420 -3.72 -27.07 -10.84
C VAL A 420 -2.74 -28.01 -11.55
N GLU A 421 -3.16 -28.56 -12.68
CA GLU A 421 -2.33 -29.42 -13.52
C GLU A 421 -2.03 -28.69 -14.83
N VAL A 422 -0.74 -28.47 -15.12
CA VAL A 422 -0.27 -27.74 -16.29
C VAL A 422 0.63 -28.61 -17.18
N ALA A 423 0.59 -28.35 -18.48
CA ALA A 423 1.55 -28.91 -19.43
C ALA A 423 1.99 -27.84 -20.44
N GLY A 424 3.19 -27.99 -20.99
CA GLY A 424 3.66 -27.17 -22.09
C GLY A 424 5.09 -27.46 -22.52
N ARG A 425 5.42 -27.14 -23.77
CA ARG A 425 6.69 -27.51 -24.41
C ARG A 425 7.94 -26.88 -23.78
N LYS A 426 7.77 -25.81 -23.00
CA LYS A 426 8.85 -25.20 -22.19
C LYS A 426 8.58 -25.29 -20.70
N MET A 427 7.48 -25.92 -20.28
CA MET A 427 7.19 -26.14 -18.86
C MET A 427 8.24 -27.11 -18.28
N GLN A 428 8.63 -26.86 -17.04
CA GLN A 428 9.61 -27.65 -16.29
C GLN A 428 9.12 -27.74 -14.84
N SER A 429 9.48 -28.81 -14.12
CA SER A 429 9.25 -28.94 -12.67
C SER A 429 9.67 -27.71 -11.87
N ASP A 430 10.72 -27.06 -12.34
CA ASP A 430 11.40 -25.90 -11.75
C ASP A 430 10.54 -24.63 -11.80
N PHE A 431 9.52 -24.60 -12.67
CA PHE A 431 8.59 -23.49 -12.80
C PHE A 431 7.31 -23.72 -11.99
N GLU A 432 7.08 -24.93 -11.46
CA GLU A 432 5.91 -25.23 -10.63
C GLU A 432 5.74 -24.28 -9.44
N PRO A 433 6.71 -24.07 -8.53
CA PRO A 433 6.54 -23.17 -7.38
C PRO A 433 6.33 -21.70 -7.79
N VAL A 434 6.93 -21.27 -8.89
CA VAL A 434 6.76 -19.89 -9.41
C VAL A 434 5.33 -19.67 -9.91
N LEU A 435 4.76 -20.66 -10.60
CA LEU A 435 3.37 -20.64 -11.09
C LEU A 435 2.37 -20.85 -9.95
N GLU A 436 2.64 -21.78 -9.02
CA GLU A 436 1.86 -22.03 -7.80
C GLU A 436 1.64 -20.74 -7.03
N ARG A 437 2.69 -19.93 -6.86
CA ARG A 437 2.60 -18.65 -6.13
C ARG A 437 1.74 -17.59 -6.83
N GLN A 438 1.41 -17.75 -8.11
CA GLN A 438 0.49 -16.84 -8.82
C GLN A 438 -0.97 -17.07 -8.42
N ILE A 439 -1.32 -18.23 -7.87
CA ILE A 439 -2.69 -18.55 -7.40
C ILE A 439 -3.17 -17.50 -6.39
N HIS A 440 -2.31 -17.04 -5.49
CA HIS A 440 -2.56 -15.92 -4.59
C HIS A 440 -2.95 -14.62 -5.32
N TYR A 441 -2.19 -14.20 -6.34
CA TYR A 441 -2.50 -12.97 -7.11
C TYR A 441 -3.76 -13.12 -7.94
N PHE A 442 -3.93 -14.27 -8.59
CA PHE A 442 -5.07 -14.55 -9.44
C PHE A 442 -6.37 -14.63 -8.63
N CYS A 443 -6.36 -15.23 -7.43
CA CYS A 443 -7.51 -15.24 -6.53
C CYS A 443 -7.90 -13.83 -6.03
N ASN A 444 -6.95 -13.02 -5.57
CA ASN A 444 -7.25 -11.66 -5.08
C ASN A 444 -7.61 -10.67 -6.21
N GLY A 445 -7.29 -10.98 -7.47
CA GLY A 445 -7.70 -10.17 -8.62
C GLY A 445 -9.22 -10.15 -8.89
N ALA A 446 -10.03 -10.92 -8.16
CA ALA A 446 -11.48 -10.96 -8.26
C ALA A 446 -12.15 -10.21 -7.09
N SER A 447 -12.98 -9.21 -7.38
CA SER A 447 -13.64 -8.41 -6.35
C SER A 447 -14.54 -9.25 -5.42
N GLY A 448 -14.41 -9.02 -4.11
CA GLY A 448 -15.06 -9.76 -3.03
C GLY A 448 -14.37 -11.07 -2.62
N ILE A 449 -13.16 -11.35 -3.13
CA ILE A 449 -12.37 -12.55 -2.79
C ILE A 449 -11.09 -12.13 -2.05
N GLN A 450 -10.75 -12.84 -0.98
CA GLN A 450 -9.47 -12.68 -0.27
C GLN A 450 -8.74 -14.03 -0.22
N HIS A 451 -7.45 -14.04 -0.54
CA HIS A 451 -6.57 -15.21 -0.51
C HIS A 451 -5.22 -14.86 0.13
N ILE A 452 -4.88 -15.47 1.26
CA ILE A 452 -3.59 -15.29 1.94
C ILE A 452 -2.98 -16.64 2.32
N GLY A 453 -1.71 -16.65 2.72
CA GLY A 453 -0.94 -17.89 2.90
C GLY A 453 -0.39 -18.43 1.57
N GLN A 454 -0.12 -19.74 1.54
CA GLN A 454 0.47 -20.48 0.40
C GLN A 454 0.39 -22.00 0.63
N ARG A 455 0.73 -22.82 -0.38
CA ARG A 455 0.95 -24.28 -0.24
C ARG A 455 -0.17 -24.98 0.57
N ASP A 456 0.11 -25.60 1.71
CA ASP A 456 -0.87 -26.25 2.61
C ASP A 456 -1.32 -25.39 3.81
N ILE A 457 -1.02 -24.09 3.78
CA ILE A 457 -1.41 -23.09 4.79
C ILE A 457 -2.13 -21.90 4.13
N THR A 458 -2.88 -22.13 3.05
CA THR A 458 -3.75 -21.11 2.47
C THR A 458 -4.93 -20.80 3.39
N TRP A 459 -5.40 -19.56 3.34
CA TRP A 459 -6.61 -19.10 4.02
C TRP A 459 -7.36 -18.15 3.08
N ILE A 460 -8.57 -18.55 2.71
CA ILE A 460 -9.33 -18.01 1.59
C ILE A 460 -10.72 -17.61 2.08
N ARG A 461 -11.26 -16.50 1.59
CA ARG A 461 -12.59 -15.97 1.94
C ARG A 461 -13.34 -15.46 0.72
N ILE A 462 -14.65 -15.65 0.74
CA ILE A 462 -15.59 -15.13 -0.25
C ILE A 462 -16.58 -14.21 0.47
N SER A 463 -16.83 -13.02 -0.06
CA SER A 463 -17.80 -12.07 0.47
C SER A 463 -19.25 -12.44 0.08
N LYS A 464 -20.22 -11.95 0.85
CA LYS A 464 -21.66 -12.09 0.54
C LYS A 464 -21.98 -11.47 -0.82
N ALA A 465 -21.50 -10.26 -1.09
CA ALA A 465 -21.71 -9.55 -2.34
C ALA A 465 -21.10 -10.24 -3.58
N ALA A 466 -20.03 -11.06 -3.42
CA ALA A 466 -19.51 -11.90 -4.51
C ALA A 466 -20.42 -13.11 -4.75
N ALA A 467 -20.84 -13.80 -3.68
CA ALA A 467 -21.74 -14.94 -3.76
C ALA A 467 -23.13 -14.57 -4.32
N GLU A 468 -23.69 -13.42 -3.93
CA GLU A 468 -24.97 -12.87 -4.43
C GLU A 468 -24.93 -12.57 -5.94
N LYS A 469 -23.77 -12.15 -6.47
CA LYS A 469 -23.54 -11.99 -7.91
C LYS A 469 -23.41 -13.34 -8.64
N GLY A 470 -23.29 -14.45 -7.91
CA GLY A 470 -23.19 -15.80 -8.44
C GLY A 470 -21.79 -16.42 -8.35
N PHE A 471 -20.82 -15.80 -7.67
CA PHE A 471 -19.47 -16.35 -7.55
C PHE A 471 -19.49 -17.63 -6.67
N ASN A 472 -19.43 -18.79 -7.32
CA ASN A 472 -19.23 -20.11 -6.70
C ASN A 472 -17.80 -20.66 -6.91
N LEU A 473 -17.52 -21.84 -6.34
CA LEU A 473 -16.20 -22.51 -6.36
C LEU A 473 -15.59 -22.71 -7.77
N ARG A 474 -16.39 -22.90 -8.82
CA ARG A 474 -15.87 -23.20 -10.16
C ARG A 474 -14.99 -22.06 -10.69
N HIS A 475 -15.33 -20.82 -10.35
CA HIS A 475 -14.67 -19.62 -10.83
C HIS A 475 -13.20 -19.50 -10.42
N PHE A 476 -12.76 -20.17 -9.35
CA PHE A 476 -11.33 -20.28 -9.07
C PHE A 476 -10.60 -20.98 -10.22
N GLY A 477 -11.19 -22.02 -10.82
CA GLY A 477 -10.64 -22.68 -12.01
C GLY A 477 -10.67 -21.80 -13.26
N ASP A 478 -11.73 -21.03 -13.46
CA ASP A 478 -11.86 -20.09 -14.58
C ASP A 478 -10.80 -18.97 -14.51
N ILE A 479 -10.57 -18.45 -13.31
CA ILE A 479 -9.48 -17.52 -12.99
C ILE A 479 -8.13 -18.15 -13.34
N MET A 480 -7.82 -19.35 -12.84
CA MET A 480 -6.52 -19.98 -13.08
C MET A 480 -6.28 -20.24 -14.58
N HIS A 481 -7.26 -20.81 -15.30
CA HIS A 481 -7.12 -21.09 -16.74
C HIS A 481 -6.84 -19.80 -17.53
N ALA A 482 -7.69 -18.77 -17.38
CA ALA A 482 -7.54 -17.52 -18.12
C ALA A 482 -6.22 -16.79 -17.81
N ARG A 483 -5.79 -16.78 -16.53
CA ARG A 483 -4.61 -16.02 -16.09
C ARG A 483 -3.28 -16.74 -16.35
N PHE A 484 -3.21 -18.06 -16.19
CA PHE A 484 -2.01 -18.81 -16.59
C PHE A 484 -1.75 -18.74 -18.10
N HIS A 485 -2.79 -18.82 -18.94
CA HIS A 485 -2.63 -18.62 -20.39
C HIS A 485 -2.20 -17.18 -20.75
N ALA A 486 -2.78 -16.16 -20.11
CA ALA A 486 -2.49 -14.77 -20.43
C ALA A 486 -1.06 -14.33 -20.04
N ASP A 487 -0.60 -14.71 -18.85
CA ASP A 487 0.68 -14.27 -18.29
C ASP A 487 1.82 -15.25 -18.61
N PHE A 488 1.53 -16.56 -18.69
CA PHE A 488 2.53 -17.63 -18.80
C PHE A 488 2.36 -18.51 -20.05
N GLY A 489 1.48 -18.15 -21.00
CA GLY A 489 1.25 -18.85 -22.28
C GLY A 489 2.45 -18.94 -23.24
N ALA A 490 3.63 -18.45 -22.85
CA ALA A 490 4.90 -18.72 -23.52
C ALA A 490 5.59 -20.03 -23.06
N ILE A 491 5.03 -20.66 -22.01
CA ILE A 491 5.60 -21.79 -21.23
C ILE A 491 4.52 -22.85 -20.98
N VAL A 492 3.34 -22.41 -20.52
CA VAL A 492 2.15 -23.23 -20.28
C VAL A 492 1.32 -23.29 -21.57
N ASP A 493 1.16 -24.48 -22.16
CA ASP A 493 0.33 -24.70 -23.35
C ASP A 493 -1.08 -25.24 -22.98
N LYS A 494 -1.27 -25.76 -21.76
CA LYS A 494 -2.54 -26.31 -21.24
C LYS A 494 -2.67 -26.13 -19.73
N VAL A 495 -3.89 -25.92 -19.24
CA VAL A 495 -4.27 -25.84 -17.81
C VAL A 495 -5.57 -26.60 -17.53
N GLN A 496 -5.53 -27.46 -16.50
CA GLN A 496 -6.67 -28.17 -15.90
C GLN A 496 -6.72 -27.86 -14.41
N VAL A 497 -7.92 -27.75 -13.83
CA VAL A 497 -8.09 -27.37 -12.41
C VAL A 497 -9.10 -28.30 -11.73
N LYS A 498 -8.77 -28.76 -10.52
CA LYS A 498 -9.68 -29.50 -9.65
C LYS A 498 -9.82 -28.77 -8.32
N ILE A 499 -11.04 -28.33 -7.99
CA ILE A 499 -11.40 -27.74 -6.70
C ILE A 499 -11.99 -28.87 -5.84
N ILE A 500 -11.29 -29.27 -4.79
CA ILE A 500 -11.55 -30.49 -4.04
C ILE A 500 -12.09 -30.13 -2.65
N THR A 501 -13.36 -30.43 -2.41
CA THR A 501 -14.05 -30.25 -1.12
C THR A 501 -14.56 -31.58 -0.54
N ASP A 502 -14.43 -32.69 -1.28
CA ASP A 502 -14.64 -34.05 -0.75
C ASP A 502 -13.58 -34.38 0.31
N PRO A 503 -13.95 -34.76 1.55
CA PRO A 503 -12.98 -34.95 2.63
C PRO A 503 -11.94 -36.05 2.39
N ALA A 504 -12.28 -37.12 1.67
CA ALA A 504 -11.37 -38.24 1.44
C ALA A 504 -10.34 -37.88 0.35
N LEU A 505 -10.81 -37.30 -0.75
CA LEU A 505 -9.96 -36.83 -1.85
C LEU A 505 -9.10 -35.62 -1.43
N HIS A 506 -9.64 -34.74 -0.57
CA HIS A 506 -8.89 -33.63 0.03
C HIS A 506 -7.69 -34.15 0.84
N ALA A 507 -7.91 -35.12 1.73
CA ALA A 507 -6.84 -35.74 2.52
C ALA A 507 -5.79 -36.46 1.64
N GLU A 508 -6.23 -37.18 0.60
CA GLU A 508 -5.33 -37.86 -0.35
C GLU A 508 -4.43 -36.88 -1.09
N TRP A 509 -4.97 -35.78 -1.62
CA TRP A 509 -4.19 -34.80 -2.37
C TRP A 509 -3.36 -33.87 -1.49
N LEU A 510 -3.80 -33.55 -0.28
CA LEU A 510 -2.98 -32.84 0.71
C LEU A 510 -1.70 -33.62 1.04
N ALA A 511 -1.79 -34.95 1.19
CA ALA A 511 -0.63 -35.81 1.41
C ALA A 511 0.33 -35.82 0.22
N LYS A 512 -0.18 -35.89 -1.02
CA LYS A 512 0.63 -35.80 -2.26
C LYS A 512 1.30 -34.44 -2.42
N ALA A 513 0.57 -33.37 -2.12
CA ALA A 513 1.04 -31.99 -2.21
C ALA A 513 2.20 -31.75 -1.24
N ARG A 514 2.05 -32.19 0.03
CA ARG A 514 3.14 -32.16 1.02
C ARG A 514 4.40 -32.87 0.55
N ALA A 515 4.29 -34.12 0.11
CA ALA A 515 5.44 -34.87 -0.42
C ALA A 515 6.12 -34.18 -1.62
N ALA A 516 5.37 -33.46 -2.45
CA ALA A 516 5.93 -32.65 -3.53
C ALA A 516 6.62 -31.37 -3.03
N TYR A 517 6.05 -30.67 -2.04
CA TYR A 517 6.73 -29.53 -1.39
C TYR A 517 8.03 -29.98 -0.73
N ASP A 518 8.01 -31.09 0.01
CA ASP A 518 9.18 -31.63 0.70
C ASP A 518 10.30 -31.98 -0.29
N PHE A 519 9.95 -32.58 -1.44
CA PHE A 519 10.89 -32.79 -2.55
C PHE A 519 11.45 -31.47 -3.11
N ARG A 520 10.60 -30.46 -3.37
CA ARG A 520 11.03 -29.13 -3.84
C ARG A 520 12.00 -28.47 -2.86
N ASN A 521 11.71 -28.53 -1.56
CA ASN A 521 12.56 -27.96 -0.51
C ASN A 521 13.92 -28.70 -0.42
N ARG A 522 13.91 -30.04 -0.45
CA ARG A 522 15.13 -30.87 -0.41
C ARG A 522 16.03 -30.70 -1.64
N ARG A 523 15.47 -30.31 -2.80
CA ARG A 523 16.22 -30.09 -4.05
C ARG A 523 17.22 -28.92 -4.00
N LEU A 524 17.26 -28.16 -2.91
CA LEU A 524 18.23 -27.10 -2.62
C LEU A 524 19.45 -27.58 -1.84
N ALA A 525 19.39 -28.75 -1.19
CA ALA A 525 20.35 -29.17 -0.16
C ALA A 525 21.81 -29.27 -0.66
N ASP A 526 22.00 -29.59 -1.95
CA ASP A 526 23.32 -29.67 -2.59
C ASP A 526 23.91 -28.30 -2.99
N MET A 527 23.14 -27.19 -2.86
CA MET A 527 23.56 -25.84 -3.24
C MET A 527 23.96 -25.00 -2.03
N THR A 528 25.20 -24.50 -2.00
CA THR A 528 25.69 -23.63 -0.93
C THR A 528 25.79 -22.17 -1.34
N ASP A 529 25.72 -21.28 -0.35
CA ASP A 529 25.87 -19.83 -0.55
C ASP A 529 27.28 -19.45 -1.02
N GLU A 530 28.29 -20.29 -0.74
CA GLU A 530 29.64 -20.20 -1.31
C GLU A 530 29.73 -20.55 -2.80
N ALA A 531 28.92 -21.51 -3.28
CA ALA A 531 29.05 -22.06 -4.64
C ALA A 531 28.44 -21.18 -5.74
N VAL A 532 27.58 -20.23 -5.39
CA VAL A 532 26.95 -19.27 -6.33
C VAL A 532 27.69 -17.93 -6.36
N GLU A 533 27.74 -17.24 -7.49
CA GLU A 533 28.28 -15.85 -7.54
C GLU A 533 27.23 -14.80 -7.14
N ASP A 534 25.98 -15.06 -7.50
CA ASP A 534 24.84 -14.15 -7.37
C ASP A 534 23.84 -14.68 -6.33
N PHE A 535 23.15 -13.78 -5.62
CA PHE A 535 21.92 -14.04 -4.86
C PHE A 535 20.72 -13.42 -5.61
N PHE A 536 19.50 -13.50 -5.08
CA PHE A 536 18.33 -12.84 -5.69
C PHE A 536 17.64 -11.85 -4.75
N THR A 537 17.08 -10.78 -5.32
CA THR A 537 16.04 -9.99 -4.65
C THR A 537 14.70 -10.73 -4.66
N CYS A 538 13.81 -10.34 -3.76
CA CYS A 538 12.38 -10.36 -4.02
C CYS A 538 11.75 -9.08 -3.47
N THR A 539 11.22 -8.23 -4.37
CA THR A 539 10.48 -7.00 -4.03
C THR A 539 8.95 -7.20 -4.06
N LEU A 540 8.50 -8.44 -4.14
CA LEU A 540 7.09 -8.82 -4.37
C LEU A 540 6.12 -8.31 -3.29
N CYS A 541 6.59 -8.17 -2.04
CA CYS A 541 5.81 -7.62 -0.93
C CYS A 541 5.84 -6.08 -0.82
N GLN A 542 6.51 -5.36 -1.73
CA GLN A 542 6.55 -3.89 -1.71
C GLN A 542 5.19 -3.23 -2.02
N SER A 543 4.19 -4.01 -2.48
CA SER A 543 2.80 -3.56 -2.59
C SER A 543 2.15 -3.21 -1.23
N PHE A 544 2.65 -3.76 -0.12
CA PHE A 544 2.15 -3.47 1.23
C PHE A 544 3.25 -3.14 2.26
N ALA A 545 4.52 -3.37 1.93
CA ALA A 545 5.68 -2.97 2.73
C ALA A 545 6.73 -2.25 1.83
N PRO A 546 6.54 -0.97 1.48
CA PRO A 546 7.23 -0.32 0.35
C PRO A 546 8.77 -0.22 0.44
N THR A 547 9.34 -0.40 1.63
CA THR A 547 10.79 -0.41 1.89
C THR A 547 11.35 -1.82 2.12
N HIS A 548 10.51 -2.85 2.21
CA HIS A 548 10.95 -4.21 2.48
C HIS A 548 11.66 -4.83 1.27
N LEU A 549 12.71 -5.60 1.53
CA LEU A 549 13.42 -6.42 0.56
C LEU A 549 13.72 -7.80 1.17
N CYS A 550 13.33 -8.87 0.48
CA CYS A 550 13.94 -10.18 0.72
C CYS A 550 15.23 -10.31 -0.10
N LEU A 551 16.32 -10.70 0.55
CA LEU A 551 17.50 -11.26 -0.09
C LEU A 551 17.42 -12.77 0.04
N VAL A 552 17.48 -13.48 -1.08
CA VAL A 552 17.28 -14.93 -1.19
C VAL A 552 18.55 -15.59 -1.71
N SER A 553 19.06 -16.55 -0.95
CA SER A 553 20.24 -17.37 -1.28
C SER A 553 19.89 -18.86 -1.22
N PRO A 554 20.74 -19.77 -1.77
CA PRO A 554 20.49 -21.22 -1.68
C PRO A 554 20.19 -21.72 -0.26
N GLN A 555 20.85 -21.15 0.75
CA GLN A 555 20.76 -21.56 2.14
C GLN A 555 19.95 -20.58 3.02
N ARG A 556 19.37 -19.51 2.45
CA ARG A 556 18.39 -18.63 3.12
C ARG A 556 17.26 -18.28 2.13
N LEU A 557 16.19 -19.08 2.17
CA LEU A 557 14.94 -18.80 1.45
C LEU A 557 14.24 -17.53 1.96
N GLY A 558 13.34 -16.97 1.15
CA GLY A 558 12.54 -15.80 1.52
C GLY A 558 11.63 -16.08 2.72
N LEU A 559 11.42 -15.07 3.59
CA LEU A 559 10.70 -15.22 4.87
C LEU A 559 9.22 -15.62 4.74
N CYS A 560 8.68 -15.61 3.53
CA CYS A 560 7.36 -16.14 3.21
C CYS A 560 7.33 -17.67 3.15
N GLY A 561 8.44 -18.37 2.87
CA GLY A 561 8.50 -19.82 2.68
C GLY A 561 8.23 -20.33 1.25
N ALA A 562 7.55 -19.55 0.39
CA ALA A 562 7.23 -19.96 -0.99
C ALA A 562 8.30 -19.62 -2.05
N TYR A 563 9.30 -18.77 -1.75
CA TYR A 563 10.38 -18.43 -2.68
C TYR A 563 11.75 -18.86 -2.13
N ASN A 564 12.34 -19.86 -2.76
CA ASN A 564 13.75 -20.23 -2.63
C ASN A 564 14.61 -19.66 -3.78
N TYR A 565 15.91 -19.95 -3.76
CA TYR A 565 16.86 -19.48 -4.77
C TYR A 565 16.54 -19.93 -6.21
N LEU A 566 16.16 -21.19 -6.40
CA LEU A 566 15.75 -21.73 -7.71
C LEU A 566 14.44 -21.11 -8.18
N ASP A 567 13.47 -20.87 -7.28
CA ASP A 567 12.21 -20.20 -7.60
C ASP A 567 12.46 -18.76 -8.08
N CYS A 568 13.41 -18.05 -7.45
CA CYS A 568 13.83 -16.72 -7.87
C CYS A 568 14.55 -16.74 -9.24
N ALA A 569 15.43 -17.72 -9.48
CA ALA A 569 16.12 -17.89 -10.76
C ALA A 569 15.17 -18.28 -11.90
N ALA A 570 14.19 -19.13 -11.62
CA ALA A 570 13.09 -19.47 -12.52
C ALA A 570 12.23 -18.25 -12.80
N SER A 571 11.79 -17.51 -11.77
CA SER A 571 11.00 -16.28 -11.93
C SER A 571 11.70 -15.23 -12.81
N TYR A 572 13.01 -15.02 -12.61
CA TYR A 572 13.81 -14.15 -13.47
C TYR A 572 13.94 -14.69 -14.91
N SER A 573 14.09 -16.01 -15.08
CA SER A 573 14.16 -16.65 -16.41
C SER A 573 12.84 -16.55 -17.18
N ILE A 574 11.71 -16.51 -16.47
CA ILE A 574 10.36 -16.33 -17.02
C ILE A 574 10.09 -14.86 -17.33
N ASN A 575 10.43 -13.95 -16.41
CA ASN A 575 10.26 -12.51 -16.54
C ASN A 575 11.51 -11.76 -16.02
N PRO A 576 12.47 -11.41 -16.90
CA PRO A 576 13.68 -10.68 -16.52
C PRO A 576 13.43 -9.26 -15.97
N THR A 577 12.20 -8.73 -16.10
CA THR A 577 11.74 -7.46 -15.52
C THR A 577 10.91 -7.64 -14.24
N GLY A 578 10.79 -8.86 -13.72
CA GLY A 578 9.99 -9.20 -12.54
C GLY A 578 10.60 -8.77 -11.19
N PRO A 579 9.92 -9.05 -10.06
CA PRO A 579 10.34 -8.66 -8.71
C PRO A 579 11.57 -9.45 -8.20
N ASN A 580 11.94 -10.53 -8.90
CA ASN A 580 13.14 -11.30 -8.65
C ASN A 580 14.24 -10.90 -9.63
N GLN A 581 15.33 -10.33 -9.11
CA GLN A 581 16.48 -9.87 -9.89
C GLN A 581 17.76 -10.49 -9.33
N PRO A 582 18.70 -10.96 -10.17
CA PRO A 582 19.98 -11.46 -9.71
C PRO A 582 20.85 -10.31 -9.18
N VAL A 583 21.59 -10.58 -8.11
CA VAL A 583 22.43 -9.63 -7.40
C VAL A 583 23.81 -10.24 -7.19
N ARG A 584 24.80 -9.67 -7.86
CA ARG A 584 26.23 -9.91 -7.58
C ARG A 584 26.49 -9.65 -6.10
N LYS A 585 26.97 -10.66 -5.35
CA LYS A 585 27.34 -10.47 -3.94
C LYS A 585 28.33 -9.31 -3.76
N GLY A 586 29.23 -9.11 -4.72
CA GLY A 586 30.24 -8.05 -4.67
C GLY A 586 31.37 -8.42 -3.70
N ARG A 587 31.97 -7.42 -3.03
CA ARG A 587 33.03 -7.67 -2.05
C ARG A 587 32.43 -8.12 -0.72
N MET A 588 32.82 -9.30 -0.25
CA MET A 588 32.53 -9.75 1.12
C MET A 588 33.17 -8.77 2.13
N ILE A 589 32.38 -8.29 3.08
CA ILE A 589 32.78 -7.38 4.16
C ILE A 589 33.00 -8.19 5.44
N ASP A 590 32.08 -9.09 5.78
CA ASP A 590 32.16 -10.00 6.92
C ASP A 590 31.76 -11.41 6.46
N GLN A 591 32.68 -12.37 6.60
CA GLN A 591 32.47 -13.77 6.21
C GLN A 591 31.58 -14.54 7.19
N VAL A 592 31.61 -14.18 8.47
CA VAL A 592 30.88 -14.87 9.54
C VAL A 592 29.43 -14.41 9.53
N LYS A 593 29.20 -13.10 9.45
CA LYS A 593 27.85 -12.50 9.41
C LYS A 593 27.21 -12.53 8.03
N GLY A 594 27.99 -12.77 6.98
CA GLY A 594 27.51 -12.77 5.59
C GLY A 594 27.12 -11.38 5.10
N ILE A 595 27.96 -10.38 5.34
CA ILE A 595 27.76 -9.00 4.89
C ILE A 595 28.58 -8.79 3.62
N TYR A 596 27.98 -8.21 2.56
CA TYR A 596 28.64 -8.02 1.26
C TYR A 596 28.23 -6.68 0.62
N THR A 597 29.13 -6.03 -0.13
CA THR A 597 28.86 -4.68 -0.70
C THR A 597 27.67 -4.69 -1.67
N GLY A 598 27.59 -5.65 -2.59
CA GLY A 598 26.52 -5.69 -3.60
C GLY A 598 25.14 -5.96 -3.00
N LEU A 599 25.08 -6.69 -1.88
CA LEU A 599 23.85 -6.90 -1.12
C LEU A 599 23.42 -5.62 -0.38
N ASN A 600 24.36 -4.86 0.20
CA ASN A 600 24.06 -3.57 0.82
C ASN A 600 23.63 -2.53 -0.25
N GLU A 601 24.34 -2.46 -1.38
CA GLU A 601 24.05 -1.55 -2.50
C GLU A 601 22.64 -1.76 -3.08
N ILE A 602 22.23 -3.00 -3.37
CA ILE A 602 20.87 -3.28 -3.84
C ILE A 602 19.83 -3.01 -2.73
N THR A 603 20.19 -3.24 -1.46
CA THR A 603 19.29 -3.02 -0.33
C THR A 603 18.99 -1.54 -0.13
N VAL A 604 20.01 -0.68 -0.17
CA VAL A 604 19.84 0.79 -0.17
C VAL A 604 18.98 1.21 -1.36
N GLN A 605 19.21 0.68 -2.56
CA GLN A 605 18.44 1.04 -3.75
C GLN A 605 16.96 0.61 -3.65
N LYS A 606 16.67 -0.60 -3.16
CA LYS A 606 15.31 -1.17 -3.14
C LYS A 606 14.52 -0.84 -1.87
N SER A 607 15.17 -0.52 -0.76
CA SER A 607 14.53 -0.02 0.47
C SER A 607 14.32 1.50 0.49
N GLN A 608 14.60 2.18 -0.63
CA GLN A 608 14.50 3.66 -0.73
C GLN A 608 15.44 4.37 0.27
N GLY A 609 16.57 3.75 0.60
CA GLY A 609 17.56 4.24 1.56
C GLY A 609 17.23 3.95 3.03
N SER A 610 16.12 3.29 3.37
CA SER A 610 15.80 3.02 4.77
C SER A 610 16.78 2.04 5.42
N VAL A 611 17.23 1.01 4.69
CA VAL A 611 18.17 -0.02 5.16
C VAL A 611 19.54 0.19 4.51
N GLN A 612 20.59 0.26 5.34
CA GLN A 612 21.97 0.51 4.89
C GLN A 612 22.85 -0.75 4.83
N GLU A 613 22.54 -1.76 5.66
CA GLU A 613 23.28 -3.02 5.76
C GLU A 613 22.34 -4.17 6.15
N VAL A 614 22.61 -5.37 5.63
CA VAL A 614 21.95 -6.62 6.05
C VAL A 614 22.98 -7.70 6.33
N ALA A 615 22.89 -8.37 7.48
CA ALA A 615 23.62 -9.60 7.75
C ALA A 615 22.84 -10.83 7.25
N MET A 616 23.45 -11.63 6.37
CA MET A 616 22.80 -12.84 5.87
C MET A 616 22.73 -13.97 6.90
N TYR A 617 23.61 -14.00 7.91
CA TYR A 617 23.75 -15.13 8.85
C TYR A 617 23.67 -14.76 10.34
N SER A 618 23.26 -13.54 10.69
CA SER A 618 23.05 -13.09 12.09
C SER A 618 21.63 -12.58 12.33
N ILE A 619 21.07 -12.87 13.51
CA ILE A 619 19.88 -12.20 14.07
C ILE A 619 20.26 -11.01 14.97
N MET A 620 21.50 -10.99 15.48
CA MET A 620 21.97 -9.99 16.45
C MET A 620 22.59 -8.75 15.79
N THR A 621 23.13 -8.87 14.58
CA THR A 621 23.65 -7.74 13.79
C THR A 621 22.77 -7.51 12.55
N SER A 622 22.36 -6.28 12.30
CA SER A 622 21.77 -5.78 11.04
C SER A 622 20.60 -6.58 10.38
N PRO A 623 19.39 -6.67 11.01
CA PRO A 623 18.11 -7.10 10.39
C PRO A 623 17.42 -6.11 9.37
N MET A 624 16.26 -5.41 9.56
CA MET A 624 15.59 -4.56 8.49
C MET A 624 14.99 -3.07 8.65
N THR A 625 15.11 -2.23 9.72
CA THR A 625 14.50 -0.86 10.01
C THR A 625 14.61 -0.34 11.49
N ALA A 626 13.63 0.39 12.09
CA ALA A 626 13.83 1.51 13.09
C ALA A 626 13.31 1.42 14.59
N CYS A 627 13.21 2.57 15.35
CA CYS A 627 13.15 2.75 16.85
C CYS A 627 12.52 4.12 17.36
N LEU A 628 12.73 4.61 18.62
CA LEU A 628 12.33 5.91 19.26
C LEU A 628 13.54 6.77 19.78
N THR A 629 13.44 8.04 20.22
CA THR A 629 14.61 8.80 20.78
C THR A 629 14.94 8.57 22.27
N ALA A 630 16.11 9.07 22.70
CA ALA A 630 16.72 8.88 24.04
C ALA A 630 16.07 9.66 25.20
N ASP A 631 15.50 10.81 24.89
CA ASP A 631 14.93 11.78 25.83
C ASP A 631 13.45 11.53 26.12
N ALA A 632 12.83 10.57 25.42
CA ALA A 632 11.46 10.19 25.67
C ALA A 632 11.28 9.67 27.10
N GLU A 633 10.23 10.07 27.79
CA GLU A 633 9.86 9.61 29.12
C GLU A 633 8.83 8.48 29.01
N VAL A 634 8.99 7.44 29.83
CA VAL A 634 8.13 6.25 29.89
C VAL A 634 7.73 5.99 31.34
N LEU A 635 6.56 5.39 31.55
CA LEU A 635 6.08 5.01 32.88
C LEU A 635 6.59 3.61 33.24
N VAL A 636 7.56 3.54 34.17
CA VAL A 636 8.20 2.33 34.70
C VAL A 636 7.76 2.15 36.16
N ASP A 637 7.10 1.04 36.50
CA ASP A 637 6.51 0.77 37.82
C ASP A 637 5.65 1.94 38.36
N GLY A 638 4.88 2.56 37.45
CA GLY A 638 4.07 3.76 37.76
C GLY A 638 4.86 5.04 38.02
N ARG A 639 6.17 5.05 37.75
CA ARG A 639 7.06 6.21 37.90
C ARG A 639 7.57 6.68 36.53
N LEU A 640 7.59 8.00 36.35
CA LEU A 640 8.13 8.61 35.15
C LEU A 640 9.66 8.41 35.10
N ARG A 641 10.17 7.90 33.99
CA ARG A 641 11.61 7.72 33.73
C ARG A 641 11.96 8.10 32.29
N ARG A 642 13.09 8.75 32.06
CA ARG A 642 13.67 8.87 30.72
C ARG A 642 14.12 7.50 30.20
N ILE A 643 13.84 7.22 28.94
CA ILE A 643 14.12 5.93 28.30
C ILE A 643 15.63 5.69 28.20
N GLY A 644 16.45 6.70 27.88
CA GLY A 644 17.92 6.55 27.89
C GLY A 644 18.44 6.15 29.28
N ASP A 645 18.16 6.97 30.30
CA ASP A 645 18.57 6.74 31.68
C ASP A 645 18.02 5.41 32.25
N PHE A 646 16.84 4.98 31.79
CA PHE A 646 16.22 3.71 32.18
C PHE A 646 16.85 2.50 31.49
N VAL A 647 17.01 2.54 30.17
CA VAL A 647 17.58 1.44 29.39
C VAL A 647 19.03 1.18 29.78
N ASP A 648 19.80 2.24 30.05
CA ASP A 648 21.19 2.10 30.47
C ASP A 648 21.29 1.47 31.87
N GLU A 649 20.41 1.84 32.82
CA GLU A 649 20.34 1.14 34.12
C GLU A 649 19.79 -0.29 34.03
N TRP A 650 18.84 -0.55 33.13
CA TRP A 650 18.26 -1.88 32.92
C TRP A 650 19.28 -2.83 32.30
N GLN A 651 20.11 -2.35 31.36
CA GLN A 651 21.21 -3.12 30.78
C GLN A 651 22.26 -3.52 31.83
N GLU A 652 22.51 -2.69 32.84
CA GLU A 652 23.41 -3.05 33.97
C GLU A 652 22.80 -4.06 34.95
N LYS A 653 21.49 -4.01 35.22
CA LYS A 653 20.88 -4.62 36.43
C LYS A 653 19.76 -5.63 36.16
N ARG A 654 19.13 -5.63 34.98
CA ARG A 654 18.04 -6.52 34.54
C ARG A 654 16.97 -6.79 35.61
N ASN A 655 16.30 -5.72 36.04
CA ASN A 655 15.16 -5.79 36.94
C ASN A 655 13.87 -6.23 36.21
N GLY A 656 12.90 -6.74 36.98
CA GLY A 656 11.58 -7.15 36.50
C GLY A 656 10.54 -6.03 36.45
N GLU A 657 10.92 -4.79 36.11
CA GLU A 657 9.99 -3.65 36.08
C GLU A 657 8.88 -3.81 35.02
N GLN A 658 7.75 -3.14 35.24
CA GLN A 658 6.57 -3.14 34.38
C GLN A 658 6.41 -1.78 33.72
N LEU A 659 6.11 -1.75 32.43
CA LEU A 659 5.87 -0.52 31.69
C LEU A 659 4.36 -0.28 31.52
N SER A 660 3.90 0.95 31.69
CA SER A 660 2.48 1.27 31.51
C SER A 660 2.09 1.44 30.04
N THR A 661 1.00 0.78 29.65
CA THR A 661 0.38 0.85 28.32
C THR A 661 -1.15 0.97 28.45
N LEU A 662 -1.86 1.14 27.34
CA LEU A 662 -3.32 1.15 27.32
C LEU A 662 -3.86 -0.24 26.93
N SER A 663 -4.71 -0.79 27.79
CA SER A 663 -5.48 -2.01 27.50
C SER A 663 -6.49 -1.81 26.36
N GLU A 664 -7.10 -2.88 25.85
CA GLU A 664 -8.19 -2.79 24.85
C GLU A 664 -9.40 -1.98 25.35
N ALA A 665 -9.61 -1.89 26.68
CA ALA A 665 -10.62 -1.03 27.31
C ALA A 665 -10.15 0.41 27.53
N GLY A 666 -8.89 0.75 27.18
CA GLY A 666 -8.31 2.07 27.39
C GLY A 666 -7.96 2.42 28.84
N GLN A 667 -7.96 1.43 29.74
CA GLN A 667 -7.45 1.60 31.09
C GLN A 667 -5.93 1.39 31.11
N LEU A 668 -5.23 2.11 31.99
CA LEU A 668 -3.78 2.10 32.15
C LEU A 668 -3.35 0.77 32.78
N ALA A 669 -2.84 -0.14 31.95
CA ALA A 669 -2.38 -1.45 32.37
C ALA A 669 -0.85 -1.46 32.47
N PRO A 670 -0.26 -1.90 33.59
CA PRO A 670 1.15 -2.27 33.61
C PRO A 670 1.32 -3.60 32.87
N SER A 671 2.25 -3.66 31.93
CA SER A 671 2.64 -4.86 31.18
C SER A 671 4.12 -5.13 31.43
N LYS A 672 4.51 -6.41 31.57
CA LYS A 672 5.90 -6.76 31.90
C LYS A 672 6.82 -6.32 30.77
N LEU A 673 7.90 -5.59 31.09
CA LEU A 673 8.97 -5.31 30.15
C LEU A 673 9.76 -6.59 29.86
N LEU A 674 9.97 -6.89 28.58
CA LEU A 674 10.63 -8.11 28.11
C LEU A 674 11.99 -7.85 27.46
N GLY A 675 12.20 -6.65 26.91
CA GLY A 675 13.43 -6.33 26.21
C GLY A 675 13.55 -4.84 25.94
N VAL A 676 14.80 -4.37 25.94
CA VAL A 676 15.16 -2.99 25.62
C VAL A 676 16.28 -3.00 24.59
N HIS A 677 16.14 -2.19 23.55
CA HIS A 677 17.10 -2.09 22.46
C HIS A 677 17.63 -0.66 22.38
N LYS A 678 18.92 -0.51 22.07
CA LYS A 678 19.65 0.76 21.95
C LYS A 678 20.46 0.73 20.67
N ASN A 679 20.05 1.52 19.68
CA ASN A 679 20.55 1.50 18.31
C ASN A 679 21.05 2.92 17.91
N PRO A 680 21.91 3.10 16.89
CA PRO A 680 22.38 4.42 16.49
C PRO A 680 21.25 5.33 15.97
N ALA A 681 21.24 6.60 16.39
CA ALA A 681 20.18 7.53 15.98
C ALA A 681 20.33 8.00 14.52
N PRO A 682 19.23 8.08 13.74
CA PRO A 682 19.27 8.56 12.36
C PRO A 682 19.55 10.07 12.28
N GLU A 683 19.93 10.56 11.10
CA GLU A 683 20.19 11.99 10.87
C GLU A 683 18.92 12.86 10.96
N ARG A 684 17.74 12.28 10.77
CA ARG A 684 16.44 12.98 10.80
C ARG A 684 15.45 12.27 11.71
N LEU A 685 14.74 13.07 12.48
CA LEU A 685 13.73 12.68 13.45
C LEU A 685 12.46 13.52 13.22
N VAL A 686 11.33 13.07 13.76
CA VAL A 686 10.11 13.88 13.86
C VAL A 686 9.92 14.26 15.33
N ARG A 687 9.43 15.47 15.58
CA ARG A 687 8.92 15.89 16.89
C ARG A 687 7.48 16.34 16.76
N ILE A 688 6.65 15.85 17.67
CA ILE A 688 5.23 16.15 17.80
C ILE A 688 5.05 16.94 19.10
N ARG A 689 4.31 18.04 19.08
CA ARG A 689 3.81 18.74 20.29
C ARG A 689 2.29 18.74 20.30
N THR A 690 1.69 18.73 21.49
CA THR A 690 0.23 18.67 21.66
C THR A 690 -0.33 19.88 22.43
N LYS A 691 -1.66 20.01 22.43
CA LYS A 691 -2.41 21.11 23.03
C LYS A 691 -2.36 21.07 24.56
N SER A 692 -2.31 19.90 25.17
CA SER A 692 -2.09 19.76 26.61
C SER A 692 -0.63 20.04 27.04
N GLY A 693 0.29 20.13 26.08
CA GLY A 693 1.71 20.42 26.29
C GLY A 693 2.58 19.17 26.46
N LEU A 694 2.15 18.03 25.92
CA LEU A 694 3.02 16.88 25.70
C LEU A 694 3.88 17.11 24.45
N GLU A 695 5.07 16.51 24.44
CA GLU A 695 6.06 16.67 23.39
C GLU A 695 6.84 15.36 23.24
N LEU A 696 6.87 14.76 22.06
CA LEU A 696 7.54 13.49 21.78
C LEU A 696 8.43 13.62 20.55
N THR A 697 9.69 13.19 20.64
CA THR A 697 10.59 13.03 19.49
C THR A 697 10.73 11.54 19.18
N LEU A 698 10.73 11.16 17.89
CA LEU A 698 10.77 9.76 17.43
C LEU A 698 11.28 9.63 16.00
N THR A 699 11.56 8.42 15.51
CA THR A 699 11.96 8.24 14.10
C THR A 699 10.76 8.42 13.18
N PRO A 700 10.95 8.90 11.92
CA PRO A 700 9.84 9.23 11.02
C PRO A 700 8.82 8.10 10.83
N ASN A 701 9.29 6.86 10.76
CA ASN A 701 8.51 5.65 10.53
C ASN A 701 7.97 4.95 11.79
N HIS A 702 8.07 5.56 12.97
CA HIS A 702 7.52 4.96 14.19
C HIS A 702 5.99 5.13 14.25
N GLU A 703 5.22 4.06 14.50
CA GLU A 703 3.74 4.14 14.56
C GLU A 703 3.26 4.74 15.89
N VAL A 704 2.28 5.65 15.83
CA VAL A 704 1.64 6.39 16.92
C VAL A 704 0.12 6.20 16.83
N ALA A 705 -0.59 6.16 17.97
CA ALA A 705 -2.05 6.05 17.99
C ALA A 705 -2.77 7.40 17.81
N VAL A 706 -3.63 7.47 16.80
CA VAL A 706 -4.42 8.63 16.37
C VAL A 706 -5.90 8.20 16.16
N ASP A 707 -6.88 9.06 16.43
CA ASP A 707 -8.33 8.81 16.18
C ASP A 707 -8.68 8.90 14.68
N ARG A 708 -8.02 8.07 13.88
CA ARG A 708 -8.14 7.94 12.41
C ARG A 708 -8.62 6.53 11.99
N TRP A 709 -9.30 5.79 12.87
CA TRP A 709 -9.69 4.37 12.69
C TRP A 709 -10.26 4.01 11.31
N GLU A 710 -11.12 4.85 10.73
CA GLU A 710 -11.74 4.59 9.41
C GLU A 710 -10.90 5.07 8.21
N ARG A 711 -9.89 5.94 8.42
CA ARG A 711 -8.91 6.31 7.39
C ARG A 711 -7.76 5.29 7.29
N ASN A 712 -7.22 4.87 8.43
CA ASN A 712 -6.00 4.05 8.45
C ASN A 712 -6.28 2.57 8.12
N GLY A 713 -7.50 2.08 8.38
CA GLY A 713 -7.95 0.72 8.02
C GLY A 713 -7.37 -0.43 8.86
N HIS A 714 -6.18 -0.26 9.46
CA HIS A 714 -5.45 -1.22 10.30
C HIS A 714 -5.34 -0.83 11.79
N GLY A 715 -6.28 -0.01 12.29
CA GLY A 715 -6.39 0.40 13.70
C GLY A 715 -6.16 1.91 13.90
N PRO A 716 -5.83 2.38 15.11
CA PRO A 716 -5.52 3.79 15.39
C PRO A 716 -4.14 4.21 14.87
N TRP A 717 -3.32 3.30 14.36
CA TRP A 717 -1.90 3.51 14.14
C TRP A 717 -1.60 4.30 12.86
N ALA A 718 -0.75 5.32 12.94
CA ALA A 718 -0.19 6.10 11.83
C ALA A 718 1.29 6.41 12.10
N ARG A 719 2.13 6.60 11.07
CA ARG A 719 3.54 6.94 11.31
C ARG A 719 3.73 8.37 11.83
N ALA A 720 4.82 8.61 12.53
CA ALA A 720 5.19 9.96 13.00
C ALA A 720 5.29 10.98 11.85
N ASP A 721 5.81 10.60 10.68
CA ASP A 721 5.86 11.44 9.48
C ASP A 721 4.52 11.55 8.71
N GLU A 722 3.47 10.85 9.15
CA GLU A 722 2.09 10.91 8.64
C GLU A 722 1.14 11.70 9.57
N ILE A 723 1.59 12.06 10.77
CA ILE A 723 0.88 12.93 11.72
C ILE A 723 0.94 14.40 11.28
N ARG A 724 -0.15 15.13 11.52
CA ARG A 724 -0.35 16.53 11.13
C ARG A 724 -0.84 17.35 12.32
N GLU A 725 -0.68 18.67 12.24
CA GLU A 725 -1.33 19.59 13.17
C GLU A 725 -2.86 19.46 13.05
N GLY A 726 -3.55 19.43 14.19
CA GLY A 726 -4.98 19.14 14.29
C GLY A 726 -5.34 17.66 14.52
N ASP A 727 -4.39 16.73 14.43
CA ASP A 727 -4.65 15.31 14.73
C ASP A 727 -5.00 15.07 16.20
N TYR A 728 -5.84 14.08 16.46
CA TYR A 728 -6.19 13.64 17.81
C TYR A 728 -5.39 12.39 18.19
N VAL A 729 -4.34 12.55 18.99
CA VAL A 729 -3.53 11.43 19.50
C VAL A 729 -4.10 10.88 20.80
N TYR A 730 -3.95 9.57 21.02
CA TYR A 730 -4.33 8.91 22.27
C TYR A 730 -3.29 9.25 23.35
N ALA A 731 -3.67 10.09 24.31
CA ALA A 731 -2.80 10.66 25.33
C ALA A 731 -3.30 10.37 26.75
N LEU A 732 -2.39 10.23 27.73
CA LEU A 732 -2.77 9.88 29.11
C LEU A 732 -3.31 11.09 29.91
N LYS A 733 -4.51 10.97 30.52
CA LYS A 733 -5.17 12.05 31.30
C LYS A 733 -4.29 12.58 32.45
N HIS A 734 -3.42 11.74 32.99
CA HIS A 734 -2.53 12.05 34.12
C HIS A 734 -1.09 11.62 33.81
N TRP A 735 -0.21 12.54 33.42
CA TRP A 735 1.19 12.26 33.10
C TRP A 735 2.14 13.21 33.85
N ALA A 736 3.31 12.69 34.27
CA ALA A 736 4.34 13.46 35.00
C ALA A 736 3.83 14.22 36.25
N GLY A 737 2.80 13.71 36.94
CA GLY A 737 2.17 14.38 38.09
C GLY A 737 1.31 15.60 37.74
N ARG A 738 1.07 15.86 36.44
CA ARG A 738 0.11 16.84 35.94
C ARG A 738 -1.20 16.12 35.61
N SER A 739 -2.32 16.69 36.04
CA SER A 739 -3.62 16.35 35.45
C SER A 739 -3.85 17.28 34.27
N PHE A 740 -4.17 16.73 33.10
CA PHE A 740 -4.44 17.49 31.88
C PHE A 740 -5.94 17.76 31.77
N ASP A 741 -6.47 18.43 32.78
CA ASP A 741 -7.89 18.78 32.91
C ASP A 741 -8.24 19.94 31.97
N ILE A 742 -8.40 19.62 30.69
CA ILE A 742 -8.75 20.58 29.63
C ILE A 742 -10.22 20.97 29.82
N THR A 743 -10.43 22.02 30.61
CA THR A 743 -11.74 22.46 31.12
C THR A 743 -12.88 22.35 30.11
N GLN A 744 -13.92 21.60 30.51
CA GLN A 744 -15.23 21.50 29.88
C GLN A 744 -15.36 20.67 28.57
N ALA A 745 -14.33 19.94 28.13
CA ALA A 745 -14.49 19.02 26.98
C ALA A 745 -13.56 17.78 27.02
N GLU A 746 -13.96 16.74 27.76
CA GLU A 746 -13.43 15.38 27.53
C GLU A 746 -13.92 14.87 26.16
N VAL A 747 -13.12 15.08 25.12
CA VAL A 747 -13.36 14.59 23.76
C VAL A 747 -13.04 13.10 23.69
N LEU A 748 -14.07 12.27 23.56
CA LEU A 748 -13.95 10.81 23.46
C LEU A 748 -13.77 10.38 21.99
N PRO A 749 -13.22 9.17 21.71
CA PRO A 749 -13.02 8.71 20.34
C PRO A 749 -14.29 8.64 19.51
N PHE A 750 -14.12 8.71 18.19
CA PHE A 750 -15.23 8.54 17.25
C PHE A 750 -16.05 7.26 17.50
N ALA A 751 -15.39 6.16 17.89
CA ALA A 751 -16.07 4.91 18.26
C ALA A 751 -17.11 5.07 19.39
N ALA A 752 -16.85 5.94 20.37
CA ALA A 752 -17.81 6.26 21.43
C ALA A 752 -19.05 6.97 20.86
N GLY A 753 -18.85 7.85 19.86
CA GLY A 753 -19.95 8.56 19.18
C GLY A 753 -20.81 7.63 18.35
N LYS A 754 -20.18 6.68 17.66
CA LYS A 754 -20.84 5.64 16.86
C LYS A 754 -21.62 4.65 17.74
N ALA A 755 -21.11 4.31 18.93
CA ALA A 755 -21.82 3.52 19.93
C ALA A 755 -23.01 4.29 20.52
N LEU A 756 -22.80 5.52 20.97
CA LEU A 756 -23.84 6.40 21.52
C LEU A 756 -25.00 6.61 20.54
N ALA A 757 -24.71 6.90 19.26
CA ALA A 757 -25.72 7.10 18.21
C ALA A 757 -26.18 5.80 17.52
N GLY A 758 -25.78 4.64 18.05
CA GLY A 758 -26.26 3.31 17.68
C GLY A 758 -27.30 2.73 18.65
N LEU A 759 -27.42 3.31 19.84
CA LEU A 759 -28.37 2.90 20.90
C LEU A 759 -29.71 3.62 20.72
N PRO A 760 -30.85 2.92 20.56
CA PRO A 760 -32.18 3.53 20.44
C PRO A 760 -32.54 4.44 21.62
N GLU A 761 -32.06 4.11 22.81
CA GLU A 761 -32.31 4.85 24.06
C GLU A 761 -31.72 6.27 24.01
N SER A 762 -30.62 6.46 23.26
CA SER A 762 -30.02 7.78 23.05
C SER A 762 -30.92 8.71 22.24
N GLU A 763 -31.80 8.19 21.37
CA GLU A 763 -32.75 9.00 20.58
C GLU A 763 -33.80 9.72 21.44
N THR A 764 -34.01 9.26 22.69
CA THR A 764 -34.89 9.94 23.65
C THR A 764 -34.20 10.99 24.53
N VAL A 765 -32.86 11.03 24.54
CA VAL A 765 -32.05 11.87 25.44
C VAL A 765 -31.31 12.98 24.70
N LEU A 766 -30.69 12.65 23.56
CA LEU A 766 -29.86 13.56 22.77
C LEU A 766 -30.60 14.01 21.50
N SER A 767 -30.31 15.22 21.03
CA SER A 767 -30.98 15.74 19.82
C SER A 767 -30.63 14.89 18.58
N PRO A 768 -31.57 14.71 17.63
CA PRO A 768 -31.30 13.99 16.38
C PRO A 768 -30.10 14.55 15.61
N SER A 769 -29.86 15.87 15.67
CA SER A 769 -28.68 16.50 15.09
C SER A 769 -27.39 16.09 15.80
N THR A 770 -27.39 16.04 17.14
CA THR A 770 -26.26 15.59 17.96
C THR A 770 -25.90 14.14 17.62
N LEU A 771 -26.90 13.26 17.60
CA LEU A 771 -26.76 11.85 17.27
C LEU A 771 -26.27 11.67 15.83
N PHE A 772 -26.81 12.44 14.87
CA PHE A 772 -26.34 12.45 13.49
C PHE A 772 -24.85 12.84 13.39
N TYR A 773 -24.40 13.89 14.08
CA TYR A 773 -22.99 14.31 14.08
C TYR A 773 -22.05 13.28 14.71
N TYR A 774 -22.52 12.53 15.72
CA TYR A 774 -21.75 11.44 16.34
C TYR A 774 -21.74 10.16 15.48
N LYS A 775 -22.85 9.84 14.82
CA LYS A 775 -22.99 8.71 13.87
C LYS A 775 -22.16 8.90 12.60
N THR A 776 -21.95 10.16 12.19
CA THR A 776 -21.18 10.56 10.99
C THR A 776 -19.75 11.01 11.30
N GLY A 777 -19.32 11.03 12.57
CA GLY A 777 -17.96 11.40 13.00
C GLY A 777 -17.60 12.89 12.87
N ARG A 778 -18.52 13.71 12.34
CA ARG A 778 -18.43 15.18 12.24
C ARG A 778 -18.23 15.85 13.60
N SER A 779 -18.70 15.22 14.66
CA SER A 779 -18.37 15.59 16.04
C SER A 779 -17.98 14.35 16.83
N ARG A 780 -17.11 14.52 17.82
CA ARG A 780 -16.78 13.52 18.83
C ARG A 780 -17.67 13.76 20.06
N PRO A 781 -18.18 12.73 20.75
CA PRO A 781 -18.99 12.97 21.93
C PRO A 781 -18.12 13.52 23.05
N VAL A 782 -18.63 14.56 23.71
CA VAL A 782 -18.14 14.95 25.02
C VAL A 782 -18.64 13.94 26.05
N ALA A 783 -17.80 13.60 27.03
CA ALA A 783 -18.16 12.64 28.07
C ALA A 783 -19.47 12.98 28.79
N ASP A 784 -19.83 14.25 28.93
CA ASP A 784 -21.08 14.67 29.56
C ASP A 784 -22.35 14.23 28.79
N ASN A 785 -22.30 14.17 27.45
CA ASN A 785 -23.42 13.65 26.66
C ASN A 785 -23.55 12.12 26.79
N VAL A 786 -22.44 11.41 27.02
CA VAL A 786 -22.44 9.98 27.33
C VAL A 786 -22.96 9.74 28.76
N ARG A 787 -22.52 10.55 29.74
CA ARG A 787 -23.01 10.55 31.13
C ARG A 787 -24.51 10.81 31.20
N GLN A 788 -25.03 11.74 30.40
CA GLN A 788 -26.46 12.03 30.35
C GLN A 788 -27.27 10.82 29.86
N VAL A 789 -26.87 10.18 28.76
CA VAL A 789 -27.54 8.95 28.27
C VAL A 789 -27.47 7.83 29.30
N VAL A 790 -26.32 7.61 29.95
CA VAL A 790 -26.18 6.59 31.01
C VAL A 790 -27.05 6.90 32.24
N ALA A 791 -27.28 8.18 32.56
CA ALA A 791 -28.12 8.58 33.68
C ALA A 791 -29.64 8.50 33.38
N GLU A 792 -30.03 8.77 32.13
CA GLU A 792 -31.45 8.74 31.70
C GLU A 792 -31.90 7.35 31.21
N ALA A 793 -30.97 6.52 30.71
CA ALA A 793 -31.20 5.14 30.26
C ALA A 793 -30.11 4.17 30.81
N PRO A 794 -30.20 3.74 32.08
CA PRO A 794 -29.15 2.97 32.78
C PRO A 794 -28.74 1.64 32.12
N GLU A 795 -29.62 1.03 31.34
CA GLU A 795 -29.35 -0.14 30.50
C GLU A 795 -28.21 0.08 29.49
N THR A 796 -27.98 1.32 29.06
CA THR A 796 -26.88 1.68 28.15
C THR A 796 -25.49 1.67 28.81
N ALA A 797 -25.43 1.66 30.15
CA ALA A 797 -24.17 1.75 30.92
C ALA A 797 -23.15 0.67 30.50
N ALA A 798 -23.61 -0.55 30.26
CA ALA A 798 -22.73 -1.67 29.85
C ALA A 798 -22.00 -1.43 28.51
N VAL A 799 -22.53 -0.55 27.65
CA VAL A 799 -21.95 -0.19 26.34
C VAL A 799 -21.16 1.13 26.43
N LEU A 800 -21.59 2.05 27.31
CA LEU A 800 -21.11 3.43 27.33
C LEU A 800 -20.09 3.74 28.43
N THR A 801 -20.17 3.10 29.60
CA THR A 801 -19.23 3.30 30.71
C THR A 801 -17.75 3.04 30.36
N PRO A 802 -17.37 2.07 29.49
CA PRO A 802 -15.97 1.92 29.06
C PRO A 802 -15.39 3.15 28.33
N PHE A 803 -16.24 4.01 27.75
CA PHE A 803 -15.81 5.27 27.15
C PHE A 803 -15.70 6.42 28.17
N LEU A 804 -16.17 6.24 29.40
CA LEU A 804 -16.05 7.19 30.51
C LEU A 804 -14.89 6.82 31.45
N ASP A 805 -14.86 5.55 31.87
CA ASP A 805 -13.96 5.03 32.92
C ASP A 805 -12.63 4.55 32.32
N ASN A 806 -11.96 5.45 31.60
CA ASN A 806 -10.67 5.24 30.94
C ASN A 806 -9.62 6.30 31.35
N ASP A 807 -8.34 5.92 31.17
CA ASP A 807 -7.20 6.73 31.62
C ASP A 807 -6.61 7.63 30.53
N TYR A 808 -7.08 7.50 29.28
CA TYR A 808 -6.64 8.31 28.14
C TYR A 808 -7.71 9.32 27.70
N PHE A 809 -7.27 10.36 27.02
CA PHE A 809 -8.11 11.29 26.28
C PHE A 809 -7.55 11.47 24.86
N LEU A 810 -8.28 12.18 24.01
CA LEU A 810 -7.78 12.62 22.71
C LEU A 810 -7.18 14.02 22.81
N ASP A 811 -5.85 14.11 22.76
CA ASP A 811 -5.13 15.38 22.74
C ASP A 811 -4.90 15.84 21.30
N THR A 812 -5.00 17.14 21.06
CA THR A 812 -4.82 17.71 19.72
C THR A 812 -3.34 18.00 19.48
N VAL A 813 -2.76 17.47 18.41
CA VAL A 813 -1.43 17.84 17.92
C VAL A 813 -1.43 19.31 17.50
N THR A 814 -0.52 20.10 18.05
CA THR A 814 -0.40 21.56 17.82
C THR A 814 0.86 21.94 17.07
N GLN A 815 1.85 21.04 16.96
CA GLN A 815 3.02 21.23 16.12
C GLN A 815 3.56 19.87 15.64
N VAL A 816 4.01 19.79 14.39
CA VAL A 816 4.84 18.69 13.88
C VAL A 816 6.06 19.26 13.16
N GLU A 817 7.26 18.96 13.64
CA GLU A 817 8.51 19.44 13.05
C GLU A 817 9.46 18.29 12.71
N THR A 818 10.07 18.31 11.52
CA THR A 818 11.19 17.42 11.20
C THR A 818 12.47 18.04 11.75
N VAL A 819 13.17 17.30 12.60
CA VAL A 819 14.36 17.75 13.33
C VAL A 819 15.58 17.06 12.74
N GLU A 820 16.58 17.82 12.29
CA GLU A 820 17.91 17.26 12.04
C GLU A 820 18.56 16.91 13.38
N ASN A 821 18.95 15.65 13.55
CA ASN A 821 19.52 15.15 14.79
C ASN A 821 20.83 15.88 15.14
N ALA A 822 21.68 16.16 14.14
CA ALA A 822 22.91 16.96 14.29
C ALA A 822 23.87 16.49 15.43
N GLY A 823 23.76 15.25 15.89
CA GLY A 823 24.51 14.70 17.03
C GLY A 823 23.87 14.95 18.41
N GLN A 824 22.68 15.55 18.50
CA GLN A 824 21.92 15.75 19.74
C GLN A 824 21.61 14.42 20.43
N TYR A 825 21.22 13.42 19.65
CA TYR A 825 21.00 12.05 20.11
C TYR A 825 22.02 11.13 19.44
N THR A 826 22.80 10.40 20.23
CA THR A 826 23.70 9.36 19.71
C THR A 826 22.94 8.06 19.42
N HIS A 827 21.87 7.80 20.16
CA HIS A 827 21.11 6.54 20.10
C HIS A 827 19.59 6.77 20.10
N VAL A 828 18.90 5.83 19.47
CA VAL A 828 17.46 5.59 19.48
C VAL A 828 17.17 4.26 20.19
N TYR A 829 16.06 4.18 20.90
CA TYR A 829 15.71 3.13 21.84
C TYR A 829 14.40 2.45 21.44
N ASN A 830 14.15 1.21 21.86
CA ASN A 830 12.83 0.59 21.71
C ASN A 830 12.56 -0.38 22.87
N LEU A 831 11.30 -0.45 23.32
CA LEU A 831 10.86 -1.25 24.47
C LEU A 831 9.85 -2.32 24.00
N SER A 832 10.01 -3.55 24.50
CA SER A 832 9.16 -4.68 24.14
C SER A 832 8.35 -5.13 25.35
N LEU A 833 7.02 -5.15 25.24
CA LEU A 833 6.12 -5.50 26.34
C LEU A 833 5.39 -6.82 26.10
N ARG A 834 5.02 -7.49 27.19
CA ARG A 834 4.44 -8.83 27.20
C ARG A 834 3.04 -8.90 26.58
N ASP A 835 2.14 -8.11 27.10
CA ASP A 835 0.70 -8.37 26.93
C ASP A 835 0.13 -7.66 25.68
N ILE A 836 0.65 -6.47 25.34
CA ILE A 836 0.30 -5.69 24.15
C ILE A 836 1.59 -5.04 23.61
N ASN A 837 1.83 -5.16 22.30
CA ASN A 837 3.01 -4.62 21.61
C ASN A 837 2.87 -3.11 21.30
N SER A 838 2.56 -2.34 22.34
CA SER A 838 2.45 -0.88 22.33
C SER A 838 2.67 -0.30 23.72
N TYR A 839 3.09 0.97 23.83
CA TYR A 839 3.40 1.62 25.11
C TYR A 839 3.27 3.14 25.09
N LEU A 840 3.33 3.78 26.26
CA LEU A 840 3.24 5.24 26.43
C LEU A 840 4.63 5.89 26.52
N ALA A 841 4.94 6.74 25.54
CA ALA A 841 6.11 7.60 25.49
C ALA A 841 5.67 9.08 25.51
N ASN A 842 6.16 9.85 26.48
CA ASN A 842 5.80 11.25 26.75
C ASN A 842 4.27 11.46 26.85
N GLY A 843 3.57 10.46 27.37
CA GLY A 843 2.11 10.43 27.49
C GLY A 843 1.35 9.95 26.26
N VAL A 844 2.02 9.63 25.15
CA VAL A 844 1.43 9.27 23.83
C VAL A 844 1.74 7.81 23.45
N HIS A 845 0.83 7.12 22.75
CA HIS A 845 0.84 5.66 22.55
C HIS A 845 1.43 5.20 21.18
N VAL A 846 2.27 4.13 21.11
CA VAL A 846 3.10 3.74 19.91
C VAL A 846 3.22 2.21 19.61
N LYS A 847 3.61 1.72 18.38
CA LYS A 847 3.46 0.28 17.92
C LYS A 847 4.35 -0.22 16.70
N ASN A 848 4.30 -1.53 16.33
CA ASN A 848 5.07 -2.25 15.26
C ASN A 848 4.23 -3.25 14.33
N CYS A 849 4.75 -3.90 13.24
CA CYS A 849 4.02 -4.85 12.31
C CYS A 849 4.84 -6.00 11.57
N GLY A 850 4.22 -6.94 10.76
CA GLY A 850 4.93 -8.05 10.03
C GLY A 850 4.14 -9.13 9.20
N CYS A 851 4.80 -10.14 8.53
CA CYS A 851 4.18 -11.06 7.51
C CYS A 851 4.73 -12.52 7.23
N PHE A 852 5.59 -13.12 8.08
CA PHE A 852 6.39 -14.39 7.94
C PHE A 852 5.68 -15.72 8.34
N GLU A 853 6.23 -16.91 8.00
CA GLU A 853 5.69 -18.22 8.47
C GLU A 853 5.99 -18.52 9.95
N CYS A 854 7.21 -18.22 10.39
CA CYS A 854 7.68 -18.42 11.76
C CYS A 854 8.45 -17.20 12.24
N ILE A 855 8.57 -17.03 13.56
CA ILE A 855 9.35 -15.95 14.18
C ILE A 855 10.41 -16.59 15.06
N VAL A 856 11.66 -16.21 14.82
CA VAL A 856 12.79 -16.47 15.72
C VAL A 856 12.90 -15.28 16.67
N MET A 857 13.01 -15.54 17.97
CA MET A 857 13.27 -14.51 18.98
C MET A 857 14.27 -14.99 20.04
N LEU A 858 15.22 -14.14 20.41
CA LEU A 858 16.16 -14.33 21.51
C LEU A 858 15.43 -14.52 22.84
N ILE A 859 15.85 -15.53 23.60
CA ILE A 859 15.55 -15.72 25.03
C ILE A 859 16.87 -15.53 25.80
N PRO A 860 17.16 -14.32 26.30
CA PRO A 860 18.47 -13.98 26.87
C PRO A 860 18.89 -14.88 28.04
N GLU A 861 17.94 -15.29 28.87
CA GLU A 861 18.15 -16.12 30.05
C GLU A 861 18.60 -17.55 29.69
N ALA A 862 18.14 -18.07 28.55
CA ALA A 862 18.45 -19.41 28.06
C ALA A 862 19.68 -19.47 27.12
N ASN A 863 20.35 -18.32 26.91
CA ASN A 863 21.48 -18.16 25.98
C ASN A 863 21.18 -18.67 24.55
N GLY A 864 19.94 -18.48 24.10
CA GLY A 864 19.40 -19.10 22.89
C GLY A 864 18.21 -18.33 22.30
N VAL A 865 17.54 -18.95 21.33
CA VAL A 865 16.36 -18.42 20.63
C VAL A 865 15.17 -19.38 20.78
N MET A 866 13.97 -18.84 20.83
CA MET A 866 12.73 -19.58 20.60
C MET A 866 12.29 -19.45 19.13
N VAL A 867 11.51 -20.41 18.65
CA VAL A 867 10.92 -20.42 17.31
C VAL A 867 9.41 -20.71 17.39
N VAL A 868 8.57 -19.75 17.01
CA VAL A 868 7.10 -19.90 17.02
C VAL A 868 6.53 -19.94 15.61
N SER A 869 5.56 -20.85 15.38
CA SER A 869 4.84 -20.98 14.09
C SER A 869 3.62 -20.07 14.02
N ARG A 870 3.25 -19.60 12.81
CA ARG A 870 1.96 -18.93 12.55
C ARG A 870 0.74 -19.77 12.92
N GLU A 871 0.85 -21.09 12.83
CA GLU A 871 -0.22 -22.01 13.22
C GLU A 871 -0.37 -22.17 14.75
N ASP A 872 0.64 -21.73 15.52
CA ASP A 872 0.64 -21.85 16.97
C ASP A 872 0.02 -20.61 17.63
N THR A 873 -1.16 -20.81 18.24
CA THR A 873 -1.86 -19.76 19.01
C THR A 873 -1.53 -19.77 20.51
N SER A 874 -0.51 -20.53 20.92
CA SER A 874 -0.12 -20.70 22.31
C SER A 874 0.69 -19.51 22.83
N MET A 875 0.92 -19.50 24.15
CA MET A 875 1.86 -18.57 24.77
C MET A 875 3.29 -19.13 24.68
N THR A 876 4.24 -18.31 24.28
CA THR A 876 5.66 -18.68 24.21
C THR A 876 6.40 -18.32 25.51
N PRO A 877 7.61 -18.86 25.79
CA PRO A 877 8.41 -18.48 26.96
C PRO A 877 8.75 -16.98 27.05
N ALA A 878 8.81 -16.27 25.93
CA ALA A 878 8.90 -14.80 25.93
C ALA A 878 7.62 -14.12 26.47
N GLY A 879 6.59 -14.87 26.85
CA GLY A 879 5.33 -14.33 27.35
C GLY A 879 4.45 -13.69 26.29
N MET A 880 4.71 -13.95 25.01
CA MET A 880 3.97 -13.40 23.86
C MET A 880 3.39 -14.52 22.97
N THR A 881 2.32 -14.22 22.22
CA THR A 881 1.79 -15.11 21.17
C THR A 881 2.44 -14.81 19.81
N PHE A 882 2.29 -15.71 18.82
CA PHE A 882 2.72 -15.43 17.44
C PHE A 882 2.20 -14.07 16.93
N SER A 883 0.94 -13.73 17.17
CA SER A 883 0.34 -12.47 16.71
C SER A 883 0.99 -11.23 17.35
N THR A 884 1.38 -11.32 18.63
CA THR A 884 2.07 -10.24 19.35
C THR A 884 3.50 -10.05 18.82
N LEU A 885 4.22 -11.17 18.66
CA LEU A 885 5.56 -11.25 18.08
C LEU A 885 5.55 -10.80 16.61
N ALA A 886 4.46 -11.03 15.88
CA ALA A 886 4.30 -10.62 14.49
C ALA A 886 4.28 -9.09 14.32
N GLY A 887 4.10 -8.32 15.40
CA GLY A 887 4.41 -6.90 15.41
C GLY A 887 5.93 -6.62 15.40
N MET A 888 6.73 -7.40 16.13
CA MET A 888 8.16 -7.12 16.32
C MET A 888 9.05 -7.45 15.11
N ALA A 889 8.56 -8.31 14.21
CA ALA A 889 9.41 -9.10 13.32
C ALA A 889 9.36 -8.70 11.82
N GLY A 890 8.65 -7.64 11.43
CA GLY A 890 8.46 -7.28 10.03
C GLY A 890 8.17 -5.80 9.78
N GLY A 891 7.34 -5.50 8.77
CA GLY A 891 7.19 -4.14 8.23
C GLY A 891 8.46 -3.59 7.57
N GLY A 892 9.53 -4.40 7.50
CA GLY A 892 10.89 -3.93 7.27
C GLY A 892 11.47 -3.22 8.51
N LEU A 893 11.59 -3.91 9.66
CA LEU A 893 12.21 -3.39 10.90
C LEU A 893 13.44 -4.23 11.35
N GLN A 894 14.48 -3.59 11.95
CA GLN A 894 15.76 -4.21 12.38
C GLN A 894 15.56 -4.36 13.88
N THR A 895 15.12 -5.54 14.28
CA THR A 895 14.96 -5.88 15.69
C THR A 895 16.08 -6.87 16.03
N PRO A 896 17.28 -6.42 16.47
CA PRO A 896 18.32 -7.31 16.94
C PRO A 896 17.77 -8.34 17.92
N GLY A 897 17.94 -9.62 17.59
CA GLY A 897 17.37 -10.74 18.34
C GLY A 897 15.95 -11.16 17.94
N VAL A 898 15.29 -10.54 16.94
CA VAL A 898 13.98 -10.98 16.42
C VAL A 898 13.96 -10.95 14.88
N MET A 899 13.52 -12.04 14.26
CA MET A 899 13.50 -12.19 12.80
C MET A 899 12.36 -13.10 12.34
N GLY A 900 11.59 -12.62 11.36
CA GLY A 900 10.66 -13.44 10.60
C GLY A 900 11.36 -14.34 9.59
N ILE A 901 10.96 -15.61 9.52
CA ILE A 901 11.55 -16.64 8.66
C ILE A 901 10.48 -17.50 7.96
N GLY A 902 10.87 -18.17 6.87
CA GLY A 902 10.18 -19.36 6.38
C GLY A 902 10.64 -20.59 7.20
N LYS A 903 9.75 -21.55 7.47
CA LYS A 903 10.01 -22.65 8.42
C LYS A 903 11.23 -23.50 8.03
N TYR A 904 11.44 -23.74 6.74
CA TYR A 904 12.60 -24.47 6.22
C TYR A 904 13.94 -23.74 6.35
N TYR A 905 13.99 -22.48 6.80
CA TYR A 905 15.29 -21.87 7.14
C TYR A 905 15.93 -22.56 8.36
N LEU A 906 15.13 -23.16 9.24
CA LEU A 906 15.59 -23.93 10.40
C LEU A 906 16.48 -25.12 10.04
N THR A 907 16.35 -25.65 8.82
CA THR A 907 17.12 -26.81 8.35
C THR A 907 18.43 -26.42 7.67
N SER A 908 18.77 -25.13 7.66
CA SER A 908 19.93 -24.61 6.94
C SER A 908 21.19 -24.61 7.81
N PRO A 909 22.36 -25.07 7.29
CA PRO A 909 23.66 -24.83 7.91
C PRO A 909 24.04 -23.35 8.07
N LYS A 910 23.28 -22.42 7.45
CA LYS A 910 23.42 -20.97 7.63
C LYS A 910 22.46 -20.36 8.65
N PHE A 911 21.53 -21.15 9.22
CA PHE A 911 20.52 -20.68 10.16
C PHE A 911 21.15 -19.99 11.38
N ILE A 912 21.13 -18.65 11.42
CA ILE A 912 21.79 -17.81 12.44
C ILE A 912 23.23 -18.29 12.78
N SER A 913 23.97 -18.75 11.76
CA SER A 913 25.26 -19.43 11.99
C SER A 913 26.35 -18.53 12.54
N ALA A 914 26.21 -17.20 12.41
CA ALA A 914 27.08 -16.22 13.07
C ALA A 914 26.90 -16.19 14.60
N ASP A 915 25.69 -16.52 15.10
CA ASP A 915 25.32 -16.37 16.51
C ASP A 915 25.32 -17.72 17.27
N GLY A 916 25.52 -18.84 16.56
CA GLY A 916 25.68 -20.18 17.14
C GLY A 916 24.89 -21.31 16.46
N GLY A 917 24.16 -21.04 15.37
CA GLY A 917 23.47 -22.09 14.62
C GLY A 917 22.23 -22.66 15.31
N PHE A 918 21.76 -23.81 14.84
CA PHE A 918 20.54 -24.46 15.36
C PHE A 918 20.66 -24.87 16.85
N LYS A 919 21.87 -25.10 17.37
CA LYS A 919 22.11 -25.34 18.82
C LYS A 919 21.61 -24.22 19.75
N ARG A 920 21.32 -23.03 19.21
CA ARG A 920 20.68 -21.94 19.95
C ARG A 920 19.18 -22.13 20.13
N VAL A 921 18.49 -22.96 19.35
CA VAL A 921 17.04 -23.13 19.48
C VAL A 921 16.74 -23.85 20.79
N VAL A 922 16.15 -23.16 21.76
CA VAL A 922 15.85 -23.68 23.12
C VAL A 922 14.37 -24.03 23.32
N TRP A 923 13.48 -23.41 22.54
CA TRP A 923 12.05 -23.68 22.54
C TRP A 923 11.51 -23.61 21.11
N MET A 924 10.61 -24.52 20.74
CA MET A 924 9.99 -24.54 19.42
C MET A 924 8.55 -25.06 19.52
N SER A 925 7.58 -24.37 18.89
CA SER A 925 6.18 -24.84 18.83
C SER A 925 6.09 -26.32 18.45
N SER A 926 5.33 -27.13 19.19
CA SER A 926 5.31 -28.59 18.98
C SER A 926 4.80 -28.98 17.59
N ILE A 927 3.96 -28.14 16.96
CA ILE A 927 3.52 -28.32 15.57
C ILE A 927 4.69 -28.33 14.58
N LEU A 928 5.78 -27.59 14.83
CA LEU A 928 6.99 -27.63 14.00
C LEU A 928 7.76 -28.93 14.23
N LYS A 929 7.93 -29.35 15.50
CA LYS A 929 8.56 -30.64 15.83
C LYS A 929 7.82 -31.83 15.20
N GLN A 930 6.49 -31.75 15.15
CA GLN A 930 5.62 -32.78 14.55
C GLN A 930 5.65 -32.76 13.01
N THR A 931 5.58 -31.58 12.39
CA THR A 931 5.49 -31.45 10.92
C THR A 931 6.84 -31.49 10.20
N MET A 932 7.95 -31.24 10.90
CA MET A 932 9.32 -31.26 10.37
C MET A 932 10.19 -32.32 11.07
N ALA A 933 9.57 -33.38 11.60
CA ALA A 933 10.23 -34.36 12.46
C ALA A 933 11.45 -35.07 11.82
N ALA A 934 11.39 -35.31 10.50
CA ALA A 934 12.50 -35.96 9.78
C ALA A 934 13.65 -34.97 9.53
N GLU A 935 13.31 -33.77 9.05
CA GLU A 935 14.25 -32.69 8.77
C GLU A 935 14.99 -32.25 10.03
N LEU A 936 14.29 -32.13 11.16
CA LEU A 936 14.89 -31.76 12.45
C LEU A 936 15.78 -32.89 13.02
N ALA A 937 15.50 -34.16 12.71
CA ALA A 937 16.41 -35.26 13.04
C ALA A 937 17.69 -35.24 12.20
N GLU A 938 17.60 -34.85 10.92
CA GLU A 938 18.78 -34.62 10.06
C GLU A 938 19.62 -33.44 10.58
N VAL A 939 18.99 -32.36 11.05
CA VAL A 939 19.67 -31.23 11.72
C VAL A 939 20.35 -31.67 13.03
N ALA A 940 19.68 -32.45 13.88
CA ALA A 940 20.27 -32.95 15.12
C ALA A 940 21.51 -33.85 14.86
N ALA A 941 21.46 -34.66 13.80
CA ALA A 941 22.60 -35.45 13.35
C ALA A 941 23.74 -34.57 12.79
N HIS A 942 23.44 -33.52 12.02
CA HIS A 942 24.42 -32.54 11.54
C HIS A 942 25.11 -31.80 12.70
N GLU A 943 24.34 -31.38 13.70
CA GLU A 943 24.87 -30.70 14.89
C GLU A 943 25.66 -31.62 15.82
N GLY A 944 25.65 -32.94 15.60
CA GLY A 944 26.39 -33.92 16.39
C GLY A 944 25.75 -34.27 17.73
N ASP A 945 24.46 -33.97 17.91
CA ASP A 945 23.69 -34.27 19.12
C ASP A 945 22.32 -34.85 18.72
N PRO A 946 22.21 -36.17 18.48
CA PRO A 946 20.99 -36.80 17.97
C PRO A 946 19.75 -36.59 18.84
N ASP A 947 19.95 -36.38 20.15
CA ASP A 947 18.88 -36.16 21.11
C ASP A 947 18.40 -34.69 21.14
N LEU A 948 19.08 -33.77 20.44
CA LEU A 948 18.88 -32.31 20.55
C LEU A 948 17.41 -31.88 20.51
N ILE A 949 16.62 -32.38 19.56
CA ILE A 949 15.20 -32.00 19.40
C ILE A 949 14.35 -32.35 20.63
N SER A 950 14.75 -33.36 21.41
CA SER A 950 14.09 -33.76 22.66
C SER A 950 14.49 -32.92 23.88
N LYS A 951 15.58 -32.13 23.77
CA LYS A 951 16.08 -31.18 24.77
C LYS A 951 15.53 -29.76 24.55
N ILE A 952 15.00 -29.49 23.35
CA ILE A 952 14.28 -28.27 23.01
C ILE A 952 12.89 -28.37 23.65
N ALA A 953 12.46 -27.35 24.39
CA ALA A 953 11.12 -27.30 24.97
C ALA A 953 10.02 -26.95 23.94
N ASP A 954 8.74 -27.07 24.31
CA ASP A 954 7.57 -26.63 23.54
C ASP A 954 6.41 -26.28 24.48
N GLU A 955 5.27 -25.86 23.93
CA GLU A 955 4.09 -25.44 24.70
C GLU A 955 3.47 -26.55 25.56
N THR A 956 3.77 -27.82 25.30
CA THR A 956 3.33 -28.96 26.12
C THR A 956 4.24 -29.20 27.33
N ILE A 957 5.44 -28.59 27.33
CA ILE A 957 6.45 -28.66 28.38
C ILE A 957 6.43 -27.39 29.24
N CYS A 958 6.51 -26.20 28.61
CA CYS A 958 6.53 -24.91 29.30
C CYS A 958 6.12 -23.74 28.39
N THR A 959 5.52 -22.71 28.97
CA THR A 959 5.14 -21.45 28.29
C THR A 959 5.70 -20.20 29.00
N ASP A 960 6.74 -20.40 29.80
CA ASP A 960 7.44 -19.40 30.61
C ASP A 960 8.94 -19.73 30.71
N VAL A 961 9.74 -18.76 31.18
CA VAL A 961 11.20 -18.86 31.23
C VAL A 961 11.69 -19.80 32.36
N ASP A 962 11.00 -19.86 33.50
CA ASP A 962 11.46 -20.65 34.64
C ASP A 962 11.32 -22.16 34.36
N GLY A 963 10.18 -22.56 33.78
CA GLY A 963 9.96 -23.93 33.28
C GLY A 963 10.87 -24.29 32.11
N LEU A 964 11.18 -23.32 31.24
CA LEU A 964 12.16 -23.50 30.16
C LEU A 964 13.56 -23.78 30.72
N LEU A 965 14.07 -22.95 31.64
CA LEU A 965 15.39 -23.15 32.24
C LEU A 965 15.49 -24.49 32.98
N ALA A 966 14.49 -24.85 33.78
CA ALA A 966 14.44 -26.14 34.45
C ALA A 966 14.46 -27.34 33.48
N HIS A 967 13.82 -27.21 32.31
CA HIS A 967 13.89 -28.23 31.25
C HIS A 967 15.27 -28.29 30.60
N LEU A 968 15.87 -27.13 30.25
CA LEU A 968 17.18 -27.06 29.60
C LEU A 968 18.31 -27.58 30.51
N GLU A 969 18.25 -27.28 31.81
CA GLU A 969 19.16 -27.84 32.81
C GLU A 969 18.96 -29.36 32.97
N GLY A 970 17.70 -29.80 33.13
CA GLY A 970 17.36 -31.21 33.31
C GLY A 970 17.67 -32.11 32.09
N THR A 971 17.77 -31.52 30.89
CA THR A 971 18.11 -32.22 29.64
C THR A 971 19.56 -31.99 29.18
N GLY A 972 20.30 -31.06 29.80
CA GLY A 972 21.67 -30.72 29.42
C GLY A 972 21.76 -30.04 28.05
N HIS A 973 20.89 -29.07 27.78
CA HIS A 973 20.80 -28.41 26.48
C HIS A 973 22.08 -27.61 26.13
N PRO A 974 22.66 -27.74 24.91
CA PRO A 974 23.98 -27.19 24.59
C PRO A 974 24.07 -25.66 24.68
N ALA A 975 22.98 -24.92 24.42
CA ALA A 975 22.97 -23.45 24.51
C ALA A 975 23.47 -22.91 25.86
N LEU A 976 23.21 -23.61 26.97
CA LEU A 976 23.64 -23.21 28.32
C LEU A 976 25.18 -23.26 28.49
N MET A 977 25.88 -24.00 27.63
CA MET A 977 27.34 -24.21 27.67
C MET A 977 28.08 -23.52 26.52
N MET A 978 27.37 -22.80 25.65
CA MET A 978 27.95 -22.00 24.57
C MET A 978 28.33 -20.59 25.08
N GLU A 979 29.21 -19.89 24.35
CA GLU A 979 29.49 -18.47 24.59
C GLU A 979 28.18 -17.64 24.62
N PRO A 980 28.13 -16.51 25.35
CA PRO A 980 27.00 -15.58 25.32
C PRO A 980 26.63 -15.12 23.90
N MET A 981 25.34 -14.90 23.64
CA MET A 981 24.87 -14.28 22.38
C MET A 981 25.02 -12.73 22.36
N PHE A 982 25.39 -12.12 23.49
CA PHE A 982 25.52 -10.67 23.72
C PHE A 982 26.53 -10.40 24.85
#